data_AF-A0A943BJW1-F1
#
_entry.id   AF-A0A943BJW1-F1
#
_cell.length_a   1.000
_cell.length_b   1.000
_cell.length_c   1.000
_cell.angle_alpha   90.00
_cell.angle_beta   90.00
_cell.angle_gamma   90.00
#
_symmetry.space_group_name_H-M   'P 1'
#
loop_
_entity.id
_entity.type
_entity.pdbx_description
1 polymer ?
#
loop_
_entity_poly.entity_id
_entity_poly.type
_entity_poly.pdbx_seq_one_letter_code
_entity_poly.pdbx_strand_id
1 'polypeptide(L)'
;MVIAVILIGAFFIHYALDAAYRRFWSRGLDARVEFQKEPVTEGKEAVLTETITNEKWLFLPLLQVGFHIHRNLWFQDGENTSVSDQCYKRDIFSVGSYQKITRTIPFHCTKRGFYEVKEVELVTRSPLMVKKYYSTLYHPASLYVYPSMVSWDRLELPFEKVMGSVLSQKSLYEDPFEFRGIREYRPTDPMNRINWKASARTDQWMVNLFDATSSQEAVIFLDVDDETIWKYDEIHEEEIRLAASFAFYLMQKGIPVGIYTNGRDLKTGQVFSLEPGTGKQQVRYINEGLARLDLSQKAEPMEFVLDRERGQAAGSFRTYLMISKNQKQECYESFLKMVGEGAVGGEKVKRKIRILEILHSFLLISMLYDLIIQVMEPGNPFVVYQNLLLLPAVAALSVSCRRAKYFWQFFLVSAAVTAAVFFLGTCGIWMGICGGLAAFSYFYARAKKEDCWLEVPAYPWLIGYLLLFFEGEYLHNEFMGLYLSVKAAIYFLLYNFYTNLVEMDHFIKAHGTLERLPVNRIRKINQRLMWLFNGTVAAAMIAAPFLGIDGMIRQLGRGLKEIFRWILIGLFHGGNSNEEAMIPQQSAAPMMAPPAGEEETSLFARIFSQILDILGWVIAIALILAVLWIFFRRLYFLYRDFHVKTEENGDRVERLIVPPVTEKKSGMKRISGEHLFWNRSHNARMRKYYKKRVLREWAETPPFWYTPCQLEEELTMGEEERKKFHGLYEKARYGKSECSREEMEELLKIK
;
A
#
# COMPACT_ATOMS: atom_id res chain seq x y z
N MET A 1 80.33 -71.90 3.59
CA MET A 1 79.16 -72.28 2.79
C MET A 1 77.82 -72.10 3.52
N VAL A 2 77.63 -72.64 4.72
CA VAL A 2 76.34 -72.55 5.46
C VAL A 2 75.82 -71.11 5.62
N ILE A 3 76.69 -70.17 6.02
CA ILE A 3 76.33 -68.74 6.17
C ILE A 3 75.89 -68.13 4.82
N ALA A 4 76.56 -68.47 3.71
CA ALA A 4 76.20 -67.98 2.39
C ALA A 4 74.83 -68.52 1.93
N VAL A 5 74.53 -69.80 2.20
CA VAL A 5 73.21 -70.39 1.90
C VAL A 5 72.10 -69.73 2.73
N ILE A 6 72.36 -69.43 4.00
CA ILE A 6 71.41 -68.72 4.87
C ILE A 6 71.16 -67.29 4.34
N LEU A 7 72.20 -66.56 3.95
CA LEU A 7 72.07 -65.20 3.40
C LEU A 7 71.32 -65.17 2.06
N ILE A 8 71.61 -66.11 1.16
CA ILE A 8 70.88 -66.26 -0.11
C ILE A 8 69.42 -66.63 0.16
N GLY A 9 69.15 -67.57 1.06
CA GLY A 9 67.79 -67.94 1.47
C GLY A 9 67.02 -66.75 2.05
N ALA A 10 67.64 -65.98 2.94
CA ALA A 10 67.05 -64.77 3.51
C ALA A 10 66.73 -63.71 2.44
N PHE A 11 67.60 -63.53 1.45
CA PHE A 11 67.37 -62.63 0.33
C PHE A 11 66.17 -63.06 -0.53
N PHE A 12 66.06 -64.35 -0.85
CA PHE A 12 64.92 -64.89 -1.60
C PHE A 12 63.60 -64.76 -0.82
N ILE A 13 63.60 -65.05 0.48
CA ILE A 13 62.43 -64.89 1.34
C ILE A 13 62.01 -63.42 1.39
N HIS A 14 62.96 -62.50 1.56
CA HIS A 14 62.69 -61.07 1.55
C HIS A 14 62.07 -60.62 0.22
N TYR A 15 62.65 -61.03 -0.91
CA TYR A 15 62.12 -60.71 -2.23
C TYR A 15 60.71 -61.29 -2.46
N ALA A 16 60.48 -62.54 -2.05
CA ALA A 16 59.17 -63.18 -2.15
C ALA A 16 58.11 -62.47 -1.30
N LEU A 17 58.47 -62.07 -0.09
CA LEU A 17 57.60 -61.31 0.82
C LEU A 17 57.23 -59.95 0.21
N ASP A 18 58.21 -59.20 -0.30
CA ASP A 18 58.01 -57.89 -0.95
C ASP A 18 57.16 -58.01 -2.23
N ALA A 19 57.37 -59.06 -3.02
CA ALA A 19 56.61 -59.34 -4.24
C ALA A 19 55.14 -59.69 -3.93
N ALA A 20 54.92 -60.53 -2.91
CA ALA A 20 53.59 -60.88 -2.42
C ALA A 20 52.86 -59.64 -1.89
N TYR A 21 53.52 -58.83 -1.05
CA TYR A 21 52.95 -57.58 -0.55
C TYR A 21 52.55 -56.64 -1.68
N ARG A 22 53.45 -56.37 -2.63
CA ARG A 22 53.18 -55.48 -3.78
C ARG A 22 51.94 -55.91 -4.58
N ARG A 23 51.72 -57.21 -4.74
CA ARG A 23 50.63 -57.73 -5.59
C ARG A 23 49.30 -57.91 -4.87
N PHE A 24 49.31 -58.18 -3.57
CA PHE A 24 48.11 -58.57 -2.83
C PHE A 24 47.65 -57.58 -1.77
N TRP A 25 48.44 -56.55 -1.42
CA TRP A 25 48.11 -55.67 -0.28
C TRP A 25 46.74 -54.97 -0.41
N SER A 26 46.36 -54.50 -1.61
CA SER A 26 45.10 -53.77 -1.84
C SER A 26 43.92 -54.67 -2.18
N ARG A 27 44.16 -55.94 -2.54
CA ARG A 27 43.09 -56.87 -2.92
C ARG A 27 42.30 -57.28 -1.69
N GLY A 28 40.97 -57.18 -1.73
CA GLY A 28 40.12 -57.54 -0.60
C GLY A 28 40.35 -56.67 0.64
N LEU A 29 40.85 -55.44 0.47
CA LEU A 29 40.91 -54.43 1.52
C LEU A 29 39.83 -53.39 1.24
N ASP A 30 38.89 -53.22 2.16
CA ASP A 30 37.86 -52.19 2.10
C ASP A 30 37.95 -51.30 3.34
N ALA A 31 37.73 -50.00 3.16
CA ALA A 31 37.69 -49.03 4.24
C ALA A 31 36.57 -48.03 3.95
N ARG A 32 35.62 -47.92 4.88
CA ARG A 32 34.45 -47.06 4.77
C ARG A 32 34.41 -46.09 5.92
N VAL A 33 34.03 -44.86 5.61
CA VAL A 33 33.78 -43.81 6.59
C VAL A 33 32.32 -43.43 6.43
N GLU A 34 31.51 -43.71 7.45
CA GLU A 34 30.07 -43.45 7.43
C GLU A 34 29.70 -42.50 8.55
N PHE A 35 28.94 -41.45 8.23
CA PHE A 35 28.26 -40.64 9.22
C PHE A 35 27.04 -41.39 9.77
N GLN A 36 26.61 -41.02 10.97
CA GLN A 36 25.29 -41.45 11.47
C GLN A 36 24.16 -41.11 10.48
N LYS A 37 23.12 -41.96 10.44
CA LYS A 37 22.01 -41.83 9.48
C LYS A 37 21.08 -40.64 9.78
N GLU A 38 20.98 -40.26 11.04
CA GLU A 38 20.09 -39.17 11.47
C GLU A 38 20.80 -37.81 11.36
N PRO A 39 20.12 -36.79 10.81
CA PRO A 39 20.67 -35.44 10.75
C PRO A 39 20.87 -34.86 12.15
N VAL A 40 21.84 -33.96 12.28
CA VAL A 40 22.26 -33.39 13.56
C VAL A 40 21.97 -31.91 13.56
N THR A 41 21.71 -31.32 14.74
CA THR A 41 21.60 -29.86 14.86
C THR A 41 22.98 -29.27 15.15
N GLU A 42 23.27 -28.10 14.59
CA GLU A 42 24.41 -27.27 14.97
C GLU A 42 24.56 -27.15 16.49
N GLY A 43 25.80 -27.22 16.97
CA GLY A 43 26.16 -27.20 18.39
C GLY A 43 25.94 -28.53 19.12
N LYS A 44 25.52 -29.60 18.43
CA LYS A 44 25.41 -30.95 19.01
C LYS A 44 26.55 -31.85 18.57
N GLU A 45 26.77 -32.89 19.36
CA GLU A 45 27.70 -33.96 19.05
C GLU A 45 27.05 -34.97 18.09
N ALA A 46 27.89 -35.54 17.24
CA ALA A 46 27.56 -36.53 16.25
C ALA A 46 28.65 -37.59 16.19
N VAL A 47 28.34 -38.69 15.52
CA VAL A 47 29.23 -39.85 15.49
C VAL A 47 29.62 -40.22 14.06
N LEU A 48 30.92 -40.44 13.87
CA LEU A 48 31.52 -40.97 12.65
C LEU A 48 31.95 -42.42 12.89
N THR A 49 31.61 -43.31 11.96
CA THR A 49 32.01 -44.72 12.05
C THR A 49 32.97 -45.07 10.92
N GLU A 50 34.19 -45.45 11.29
CA GLU A 50 35.21 -45.96 10.37
C GLU A 50 35.19 -47.49 10.44
N THR A 51 35.00 -48.13 9.29
CA THR A 51 34.95 -49.59 9.17
C THR A 51 36.00 -50.06 8.18
N ILE A 52 36.98 -50.81 8.66
CA ILE A 52 38.05 -51.40 7.86
C ILE A 52 37.84 -52.91 7.81
N THR A 53 37.78 -53.47 6.61
CA THR A 53 37.58 -54.90 6.38
C THR A 53 38.74 -55.46 5.57
N ASN A 54 39.45 -56.43 6.13
CA ASN A 54 40.55 -57.12 5.47
C ASN A 54 40.15 -58.56 5.15
N GLU A 55 39.71 -58.82 3.92
CA GLU A 55 39.21 -60.14 3.46
C GLU A 55 40.32 -61.03 2.87
N LYS A 56 41.58 -60.75 3.21
CA LYS A 56 42.74 -61.53 2.75
C LYS A 56 43.53 -62.13 3.92
N TRP A 57 44.31 -63.15 3.59
CA TRP A 57 45.24 -63.82 4.49
C TRP A 57 46.43 -62.93 4.92
N LEU A 58 46.73 -61.86 4.18
CA LEU A 58 47.87 -60.99 4.45
C LEU A 58 47.58 -60.04 5.62
N PHE A 59 48.41 -60.14 6.67
CA PHE A 59 48.42 -59.21 7.78
C PHE A 59 49.01 -57.86 7.39
N LEU A 60 48.37 -56.76 7.77
CA LEU A 60 48.85 -55.38 7.56
C LEU A 60 49.26 -54.77 8.91
N PRO A 61 50.55 -54.77 9.27
CA PRO A 61 51.01 -54.28 10.57
C PRO A 61 50.77 -52.78 10.74
N LEU A 62 50.81 -52.04 9.64
CA LEU A 62 50.58 -50.61 9.59
C LEU A 62 49.69 -50.28 8.37
N LEU A 63 48.48 -49.83 8.64
CA LEU A 63 47.56 -49.24 7.68
C LEU A 63 47.17 -47.86 8.19
N GLN A 64 47.48 -46.83 7.42
CA GLN A 64 47.00 -45.47 7.65
C GLN A 64 45.77 -45.25 6.79
N VAL A 65 44.72 -44.74 7.40
CA VAL A 65 43.47 -44.35 6.76
C VAL A 65 43.35 -42.84 6.90
N GLY A 66 43.35 -42.15 5.77
CA GLY A 66 43.24 -40.69 5.69
C GLY A 66 41.99 -40.28 4.96
N PHE A 67 41.35 -39.20 5.37
CA PHE A 67 40.21 -38.64 4.66
C PHE A 67 40.05 -37.15 4.94
N HIS A 68 39.46 -36.46 3.96
CA HIS A 68 39.21 -35.02 4.02
C HIS A 68 37.83 -34.76 4.63
N ILE A 69 37.79 -33.84 5.60
CA ILE A 69 36.56 -33.41 6.27
C ILE A 69 36.52 -31.88 6.28
N HIS A 70 35.34 -31.29 6.35
CA HIS A 70 35.22 -29.84 6.50
C HIS A 70 35.67 -29.38 7.91
N ARG A 71 36.32 -28.22 8.01
CA ARG A 71 36.82 -27.65 9.28
C ARG A 71 35.76 -27.39 10.36
N ASN A 72 34.48 -27.34 9.98
CA ASN A 72 33.37 -27.10 10.89
C ASN A 72 32.95 -28.37 11.67
N LEU A 73 33.54 -29.52 11.35
CA LEU A 73 33.37 -30.73 12.14
C LEU A 73 34.60 -30.89 13.03
N TRP A 74 34.42 -30.60 14.32
CA TRP A 74 35.52 -30.57 15.28
C TRP A 74 35.63 -31.90 16.04
N PHE A 75 36.81 -32.52 15.98
CA PHE A 75 37.09 -33.80 16.66
C PHE A 75 37.85 -33.55 17.97
N GLN A 76 37.44 -34.22 19.06
CA GLN A 76 38.11 -34.08 20.37
C GLN A 76 39.53 -34.67 20.37
N ASP A 77 39.73 -35.78 19.65
CA ASP A 77 41.00 -36.50 19.57
C ASP A 77 41.64 -36.34 18.18
N GLY A 78 42.57 -35.40 18.01
CA GLY A 78 43.38 -35.31 16.79
C GLY A 78 44.37 -34.16 16.70
N GLU A 79 45.62 -34.49 16.31
CA GLU A 79 46.54 -33.55 15.69
C GLU A 79 45.99 -33.14 14.31
N ASN A 80 45.05 -32.20 14.30
CA ASN A 80 44.46 -31.68 13.07
C ASN A 80 45.49 -30.83 12.33
N THR A 81 45.96 -31.29 11.17
CA THR A 81 46.72 -30.42 10.27
C THR A 81 45.71 -29.67 9.41
N SER A 82 45.34 -28.46 9.85
CA SER A 82 44.45 -27.59 9.08
C SER A 82 45.20 -27.05 7.86
N VAL A 83 44.81 -27.48 6.66
CA VAL A 83 45.29 -26.90 5.41
C VAL A 83 44.06 -26.33 4.70
N SER A 84 43.85 -25.02 4.78
CA SER A 84 42.70 -24.29 4.19
C SER A 84 41.31 -24.62 4.80
N ASP A 85 40.28 -24.82 3.97
CA ASP A 85 38.88 -25.06 4.35
C ASP A 85 38.61 -26.50 4.81
N GLN A 86 39.55 -27.40 4.55
CA GLN A 86 39.44 -28.82 4.86
C GLN A 86 40.44 -29.22 5.95
N CYS A 87 39.97 -30.07 6.85
CA CYS A 87 40.79 -30.77 7.84
C CYS A 87 41.09 -32.16 7.29
N TYR A 88 42.37 -32.51 7.23
CA TYR A 88 42.80 -33.87 6.89
C TYR A 88 42.97 -34.67 8.18
N LYS A 89 42.13 -35.70 8.36
CA LYS A 89 42.21 -36.63 9.49
C LYS A 89 42.94 -37.89 9.03
N ARG A 90 43.88 -38.37 9.86
CA ARG A 90 44.68 -39.56 9.59
C ARG A 90 44.70 -40.48 10.80
N ASP A 91 44.15 -41.66 10.63
CA ASP A 91 44.08 -42.70 11.64
C ASP A 91 44.98 -43.89 11.29
N ILE A 92 45.61 -44.48 12.30
CA ILE A 92 46.56 -45.58 12.12
C ILE A 92 45.97 -46.85 12.75
N PHE A 93 46.00 -47.93 11.98
CA PHE A 93 45.47 -49.24 12.33
C PHE A 93 46.50 -50.35 12.10
N SER A 94 46.36 -51.41 12.88
CA SER A 94 47.00 -52.70 12.61
C SER A 94 45.89 -53.71 12.33
N VAL A 95 45.89 -54.30 11.13
CA VAL A 95 44.76 -55.10 10.63
C VAL A 95 45.19 -56.53 10.35
N GLY A 96 44.68 -57.44 11.18
CA GLY A 96 44.78 -58.89 11.09
C GLY A 96 44.29 -59.48 9.76
N SER A 97 44.70 -60.70 9.47
CA SER A 97 44.13 -61.51 8.39
C SER A 97 42.64 -61.79 8.66
N TYR A 98 41.78 -61.62 7.66
CA TYR A 98 40.32 -61.84 7.81
C TYR A 98 39.69 -61.06 8.97
N GLN A 99 40.21 -59.88 9.27
CA GLN A 99 39.75 -59.04 10.39
C GLN A 99 38.90 -57.87 9.89
N LYS A 100 37.85 -57.56 10.64
CA LYS A 100 37.08 -56.33 10.52
C LYS A 100 37.27 -55.48 11.78
N ILE A 101 37.60 -54.22 11.61
CA ILE A 101 37.76 -53.24 12.69
C ILE A 101 36.73 -52.14 12.47
N THR A 102 35.97 -51.83 13.50
CA THR A 102 35.03 -50.70 13.49
C THR A 102 35.41 -49.76 14.63
N ARG A 103 35.68 -48.50 14.29
CA ARG A 103 35.97 -47.42 15.24
C ARG A 103 34.87 -46.37 15.14
N THR A 104 34.41 -45.92 16.29
CA THR A 104 33.36 -44.92 16.42
C THR A 104 33.97 -43.69 17.05
N ILE A 105 33.92 -42.55 16.36
CA ILE A 105 34.60 -41.32 16.74
C ILE A 105 33.54 -40.22 16.92
N PRO A 106 33.40 -39.67 18.14
CA PRO A 106 32.55 -38.52 18.37
C PRO A 106 33.19 -37.24 17.80
N PHE A 107 32.36 -36.37 17.26
CA PHE A 107 32.74 -35.03 16.81
C PHE A 107 31.63 -34.02 17.11
N HIS A 108 32.01 -32.76 17.20
CA HIS A 108 31.13 -31.64 17.45
C HIS A 108 30.85 -30.87 16.16
N CYS A 109 29.57 -30.62 15.89
CA CYS A 109 29.14 -29.85 14.71
C CYS A 109 29.12 -28.36 15.03
N THR A 110 30.13 -27.58 14.61
CA THR A 110 30.23 -26.16 15.00
C THR A 110 29.33 -25.24 14.18
N LYS A 111 29.08 -25.56 12.91
CA LYS A 111 28.22 -24.78 12.01
C LYS A 111 27.27 -25.67 11.22
N ARG A 112 26.09 -25.14 10.86
CA ARG A 112 25.18 -25.81 9.91
C ARG A 112 25.84 -26.01 8.55
N GLY A 113 25.39 -27.02 7.81
CA GLY A 113 25.98 -27.33 6.52
C GLY A 113 25.62 -28.71 5.98
N PHE A 114 25.95 -28.93 4.72
CA PHE A 114 26.02 -30.25 4.10
C PHE A 114 27.47 -30.66 3.97
N TYR A 115 27.88 -31.68 4.73
CA TYR A 115 29.25 -32.17 4.76
C TYR A 115 29.36 -33.50 4.05
N GLU A 116 30.40 -33.66 3.22
CA GLU A 116 30.63 -34.86 2.43
C GLU A 116 32.08 -35.31 2.55
N VAL A 117 32.27 -36.62 2.74
CA VAL A 117 33.55 -37.31 2.62
C VAL A 117 33.50 -38.07 1.30
N LYS A 118 34.32 -37.69 0.34
CA LYS A 118 34.27 -38.22 -1.03
C LYS A 118 35.12 -39.47 -1.21
N GLU A 119 36.30 -39.46 -0.59
CA GLU A 119 37.31 -40.49 -0.77
C GLU A 119 38.04 -40.78 0.53
N VAL A 120 38.53 -42.01 0.62
CA VAL A 120 39.32 -42.54 1.73
C VAL A 120 40.67 -42.98 1.17
N GLU A 121 41.73 -42.34 1.63
CA GLU A 121 43.10 -42.62 1.27
C GLU A 121 43.68 -43.71 2.19
N LEU A 122 44.26 -44.74 1.60
CA LEU A 122 44.90 -45.84 2.30
C LEU A 122 46.40 -45.80 2.04
N VAL A 123 47.18 -45.75 3.11
CA VAL A 123 48.64 -45.81 3.04
C VAL A 123 49.14 -46.95 3.90
N THR A 124 49.81 -47.93 3.31
CA THR A 124 50.47 -49.01 4.05
C THR A 124 51.96 -49.02 3.76
N ARG A 125 52.73 -49.71 4.60
CA ARG A 125 54.15 -49.94 4.39
C ARG A 125 54.44 -51.42 4.20
N SER A 126 55.53 -51.73 3.51
CA SER A 126 56.04 -53.10 3.46
C SER A 126 56.37 -53.60 4.88
N PRO A 127 56.43 -54.92 5.11
CA PRO A 127 56.68 -55.47 6.45
C PRO A 127 57.96 -54.96 7.13
N LEU A 128 58.99 -54.64 6.35
CA LEU A 128 60.25 -54.04 6.82
C LEU A 128 60.25 -52.50 6.80
N MET A 129 59.08 -51.88 6.62
CA MET A 129 58.84 -50.43 6.64
C MET A 129 59.58 -49.60 5.57
N VAL A 130 60.19 -50.24 4.58
CA VAL A 130 61.04 -49.60 3.53
C VAL A 130 60.19 -48.93 2.44
N LYS A 131 59.17 -49.62 1.93
CA LYS A 131 58.33 -49.13 0.81
C LYS A 131 56.97 -48.69 1.31
N LYS A 132 56.43 -47.63 0.72
CA LYS A 132 55.05 -47.17 0.94
C LYS A 132 54.17 -47.58 -0.24
N TYR A 133 52.93 -47.95 0.05
CA TYR A 133 51.91 -48.25 -0.95
C TYR A 133 50.69 -47.38 -0.68
N TYR A 134 50.07 -46.88 -1.74
CA TYR A 134 48.95 -45.94 -1.70
C TYR A 134 47.79 -46.51 -2.51
N SER A 135 46.57 -46.31 -2.01
CA SER A 135 45.32 -46.66 -2.70
C SER A 135 44.25 -45.72 -2.23
N THR A 136 43.35 -45.34 -3.13
CA THR A 136 42.21 -44.47 -2.81
C THR A 136 40.92 -45.24 -3.05
N LEU A 137 40.01 -45.19 -2.08
CA LEU A 137 38.68 -45.78 -2.18
C LEU A 137 37.63 -44.67 -2.25
N TYR A 138 36.65 -44.84 -3.13
CA TYR A 138 35.57 -43.87 -3.35
C TYR A 138 34.29 -44.38 -2.72
N HIS A 139 34.07 -44.03 -1.45
CA HIS A 139 32.86 -44.33 -0.69
C HIS A 139 32.25 -43.03 -0.19
N PRO A 140 31.40 -42.35 -1.00
CA PRO A 140 30.87 -41.06 -0.62
C PRO A 140 29.90 -41.20 0.55
N ALA A 141 30.18 -40.48 1.63
CA ALA A 141 29.31 -40.36 2.80
C ALA A 141 28.95 -38.91 3.04
N SER A 142 27.70 -38.64 3.42
CA SER A 142 27.24 -37.27 3.66
C SER A 142 26.44 -37.12 4.95
N LEU A 143 26.50 -35.93 5.52
CA LEU A 143 25.80 -35.55 6.74
C LEU A 143 25.14 -34.19 6.56
N TYR A 144 23.88 -34.09 6.98
CA TYR A 144 23.18 -32.83 7.14
C TYR A 144 23.31 -32.34 8.58
N VAL A 145 23.81 -31.13 8.75
CA VAL A 145 23.78 -30.39 10.00
C VAL A 145 22.79 -29.24 9.87
N TYR A 146 21.67 -29.35 10.57
CA TYR A 146 20.60 -28.37 10.58
C TYR A 146 20.97 -27.13 11.41
N PRO A 147 20.45 -25.93 11.05
CA PRO A 147 20.61 -24.75 11.88
C PRO A 147 20.08 -24.97 13.29
N SER A 148 20.76 -24.38 14.27
CA SER A 148 20.28 -24.37 15.65
C SER A 148 19.02 -23.52 15.80
N MET A 149 18.17 -23.89 16.76
CA MET A 149 16.95 -23.15 17.04
C MET A 149 17.28 -21.92 17.90
N VAL A 150 16.67 -20.78 17.57
CA VAL A 150 16.78 -19.56 18.37
C VAL A 150 15.93 -19.72 19.63
N SER A 151 16.41 -19.17 20.75
CA SER A 151 15.72 -19.19 22.04
C SER A 151 14.33 -18.57 21.95
N TRP A 152 13.33 -19.21 22.56
CA TRP A 152 11.94 -18.75 22.52
C TRP A 152 11.77 -17.31 23.03
N ASP A 153 12.47 -16.93 24.10
CA ASP A 153 12.37 -15.58 24.70
C ASP A 153 12.66 -14.44 23.70
N ARG A 154 13.50 -14.70 22.69
CA ARG A 154 13.83 -13.73 21.63
C ARG A 154 12.80 -13.73 20.49
N LEU A 155 12.09 -14.84 20.32
CA LEU A 155 11.14 -15.08 19.22
C LEU A 155 9.70 -14.83 19.59
N GLU A 156 9.34 -14.86 20.88
CA GLU A 156 7.96 -14.80 21.36
C GLU A 156 7.21 -13.58 20.81
N LEU A 157 7.71 -12.37 21.03
CA LEU A 157 7.07 -11.13 20.57
C LEU A 157 6.92 -11.06 19.03
N PRO A 158 7.99 -11.27 18.23
CA PRO A 158 7.85 -11.39 16.77
C PRO A 158 6.86 -12.47 16.32
N PHE A 159 6.88 -13.63 16.96
CA PHE A 159 6.02 -14.76 16.63
C PHE A 159 4.55 -14.46 16.93
N GLU A 160 4.24 -13.84 18.07
CA GLU A 160 2.89 -13.40 18.40
C GLU A 160 2.34 -12.40 17.37
N LYS A 161 3.17 -11.47 16.88
CA LYS A 161 2.79 -10.55 15.81
C LYS A 161 2.44 -11.29 14.52
N VAL A 162 3.30 -12.22 14.08
CA VAL A 162 3.03 -13.04 12.89
C VAL A 162 1.77 -13.86 13.07
N MET A 163 1.60 -14.49 14.23
CA MET A 163 0.38 -15.24 14.56
C MET A 163 -0.86 -14.35 14.60
N GLY A 164 -0.76 -13.13 15.12
CA GLY A 164 -1.83 -12.14 15.08
C GLY A 164 -2.27 -11.83 13.66
N SER A 165 -1.32 -11.61 12.75
CA SER A 165 -1.58 -11.41 11.32
C SER A 165 -2.23 -12.64 10.68
N VAL A 166 -1.66 -13.83 10.89
CA VAL A 166 -2.21 -15.12 10.40
C VAL A 166 -3.65 -15.29 10.88
N LEU A 167 -3.93 -15.07 12.18
CA LEU A 167 -5.27 -15.22 12.76
C LEU A 167 -6.24 -14.11 12.33
N SER A 168 -5.75 -12.92 12.01
CA SER A 168 -6.57 -11.78 11.56
C SER A 168 -7.07 -11.94 10.12
N GLN A 169 -6.33 -12.68 9.28
CA GLN A 169 -6.72 -12.99 7.90
C GLN A 169 -7.85 -14.04 7.78
N LYS A 170 -8.59 -14.30 8.86
CA LYS A 170 -9.79 -15.13 8.81
C LYS A 170 -10.77 -14.56 7.79
N SER A 171 -11.10 -15.37 6.78
CA SER A 171 -12.23 -15.12 5.90
C SER A 171 -13.47 -14.86 6.76
N LEU A 172 -14.19 -13.78 6.45
CA LEU A 172 -15.48 -13.47 7.07
C LEU A 172 -16.55 -14.52 6.74
N TYR A 173 -16.30 -15.38 5.75
CA TYR A 173 -17.18 -16.45 5.31
C TYR A 173 -16.59 -17.81 5.66
N GLU A 174 -17.35 -18.56 6.46
CA GLU A 174 -17.10 -19.95 6.80
C GLU A 174 -17.62 -20.88 5.69
N ASP A 175 -16.95 -22.00 5.44
CA ASP A 175 -17.31 -22.99 4.43
C ASP A 175 -18.42 -23.94 4.92
N PRO A 176 -19.62 -23.96 4.33
CA PRO A 176 -20.66 -24.90 4.73
C PRO A 176 -20.28 -26.40 4.58
N PHE A 177 -19.19 -26.73 3.87
CA PHE A 177 -18.74 -28.10 3.65
C PHE A 177 -17.66 -28.56 4.64
N GLU A 178 -17.03 -27.66 5.40
CA GLU A 178 -15.91 -27.99 6.28
C GLU A 178 -16.35 -27.98 7.75
N PHE A 179 -16.78 -29.14 8.26
CA PHE A 179 -17.31 -29.25 9.62
C PHE A 179 -16.20 -29.20 10.68
N ARG A 180 -16.26 -28.22 11.58
CA ARG A 180 -15.30 -28.03 12.67
C ARG A 180 -15.72 -28.71 13.97
N GLY A 181 -17.01 -28.73 14.27
CA GLY A 181 -17.52 -29.28 15.53
C GLY A 181 -18.93 -28.82 15.85
N ILE A 182 -19.40 -29.15 17.06
CA ILE A 182 -20.74 -28.78 17.54
C ILE A 182 -20.58 -27.99 18.84
N ARG A 183 -21.33 -26.89 18.97
CA ARG A 183 -21.42 -26.11 20.21
C ARG A 183 -22.86 -25.74 20.54
N GLU A 184 -23.11 -25.25 21.75
CA GLU A 184 -24.41 -24.71 22.15
C GLU A 184 -24.80 -23.47 21.32
N TYR A 185 -26.08 -23.38 20.97
CA TYR A 185 -26.70 -22.30 20.21
C TYR A 185 -26.66 -20.99 20.99
N ARG A 186 -26.23 -19.90 20.34
CA ARG A 186 -26.33 -18.54 20.86
C ARG A 186 -27.35 -17.75 20.03
N PRO A 187 -28.05 -16.75 20.60
CA PRO A 187 -29.01 -15.93 19.86
C PRO A 187 -28.43 -15.16 18.66
N THR A 188 -27.10 -15.02 18.58
CA THR A 188 -26.39 -14.43 17.44
C THR A 188 -26.23 -15.40 16.26
N ASP A 189 -26.51 -16.68 16.47
CA ASP A 189 -26.30 -17.73 15.48
C ASP A 189 -27.51 -17.89 14.56
N PRO A 190 -27.29 -18.09 13.26
CA PRO A 190 -28.37 -18.26 12.32
C PRO A 190 -29.03 -19.64 12.52
N MET A 191 -30.36 -19.66 12.53
CA MET A 191 -31.19 -20.84 12.84
C MET A 191 -30.94 -22.02 11.88
N ASN A 192 -30.49 -21.74 10.65
CA ASN A 192 -30.20 -22.74 9.63
C ASN A 192 -28.96 -23.60 9.95
N ARG A 193 -28.19 -23.27 10.99
CA ARG A 193 -27.01 -24.03 11.42
C ARG A 193 -27.27 -24.96 12.61
N ILE A 194 -28.50 -25.05 13.09
CA ILE A 194 -28.87 -25.94 14.20
C ILE A 194 -28.67 -27.40 13.78
N ASN A 195 -27.90 -28.15 14.55
CA ASN A 195 -27.77 -29.58 14.43
C ASN A 195 -28.89 -30.26 15.20
N TRP A 196 -29.99 -30.58 14.51
CA TRP A 196 -31.16 -31.21 15.11
C TRP A 196 -30.86 -32.55 15.78
N LYS A 197 -29.93 -33.33 15.22
CA LYS A 197 -29.58 -34.65 15.76
C LYS A 197 -28.77 -34.57 17.05
N ALA A 198 -27.86 -33.60 17.14
CA ALA A 198 -27.13 -33.33 18.37
C ALA A 198 -28.06 -32.72 19.43
N SER A 199 -28.92 -31.79 19.01
CA SER A 199 -29.86 -31.11 19.93
C SER A 199 -30.85 -32.09 20.57
N ALA A 200 -31.35 -33.05 19.81
CA ALA A 200 -32.25 -34.10 20.32
C ALA A 200 -31.58 -35.11 21.25
N ARG A 201 -30.23 -35.18 21.29
CA ARG A 201 -29.48 -36.07 22.19
C ARG A 201 -29.10 -35.41 23.51
N THR A 202 -28.91 -34.10 23.49
CA THR A 202 -28.44 -33.32 24.64
C THR A 202 -29.55 -32.50 25.31
N ASP A 203 -30.78 -32.54 24.77
CA ASP A 203 -31.91 -31.68 25.19
C ASP A 203 -31.58 -30.18 25.24
N GLN A 204 -30.61 -29.77 24.43
CA GLN A 204 -30.14 -28.39 24.33
C GLN A 204 -29.95 -28.03 22.86
N TRP A 205 -30.18 -26.77 22.51
CA TRP A 205 -29.99 -26.30 21.14
C TRP A 205 -28.50 -26.32 20.78
N MET A 206 -28.14 -27.13 19.78
CA MET A 206 -26.76 -27.30 19.33
C MET A 206 -26.61 -26.81 17.89
N VAL A 207 -25.47 -26.21 17.56
CA VAL A 207 -25.15 -25.61 16.26
C VAL A 207 -23.90 -26.25 15.67
N ASN A 208 -23.95 -26.54 14.36
CA ASN A 208 -22.78 -26.94 13.59
C ASN A 208 -21.86 -25.72 13.38
N LEU A 209 -20.61 -25.86 13.83
CA LEU A 209 -19.52 -24.96 13.48
C LEU A 209 -18.86 -25.44 12.20
N PHE A 210 -18.60 -24.49 11.32
CA PHE A 210 -17.91 -24.71 10.07
C PHE A 210 -16.58 -23.96 10.11
N ASP A 211 -15.53 -24.54 9.54
CA ASP A 211 -14.24 -23.85 9.38
C ASP A 211 -14.25 -22.95 8.14
N ALA A 212 -13.31 -22.02 8.03
CA ALA A 212 -13.18 -21.21 6.83
C ALA A 212 -12.42 -21.99 5.73
N THR A 213 -12.89 -21.93 4.47
CA THR A 213 -12.31 -22.63 3.29
C THR A 213 -10.81 -22.35 3.06
N SER A 214 -10.24 -21.33 3.70
CA SER A 214 -8.87 -20.93 3.46
C SER A 214 -7.91 -21.58 4.45
N SER A 215 -7.14 -22.56 3.98
CA SER A 215 -5.93 -22.99 4.68
C SER A 215 -5.02 -21.77 4.83
N GLN A 216 -4.81 -21.35 6.08
CA GLN A 216 -3.89 -20.26 6.39
C GLN A 216 -2.47 -20.75 6.11
N GLU A 217 -1.83 -20.21 5.08
CA GLU A 217 -0.47 -20.56 4.72
C GLU A 217 0.48 -19.45 5.17
N ALA A 218 1.66 -19.81 5.66
CA ALA A 218 2.72 -18.87 5.92
C ALA A 218 3.87 -19.10 4.93
N VAL A 219 4.40 -18.01 4.40
CA VAL A 219 5.56 -18.04 3.50
C VAL A 219 6.67 -17.20 4.11
N ILE A 220 7.84 -17.81 4.26
CA ILE A 220 9.04 -17.15 4.77
C ILE A 220 9.93 -16.79 3.59
N PHE A 221 10.20 -15.50 3.42
CA PHE A 221 11.23 -14.98 2.54
C PHE A 221 12.50 -14.77 3.35
N LEU A 222 13.59 -15.41 2.95
CA LEU A 222 14.89 -15.31 3.61
C LEU A 222 15.89 -14.65 2.64
N ASP A 223 16.30 -13.43 2.96
CA ASP A 223 17.29 -12.69 2.19
C ASP A 223 18.70 -12.94 2.76
N VAL A 224 19.60 -13.43 1.90
CA VAL A 224 21.02 -13.64 2.18
C VAL A 224 21.92 -12.84 1.21
N ASP A 225 21.40 -11.76 0.60
CA ASP A 225 22.22 -10.82 -0.18
C ASP A 225 23.07 -9.93 0.74
N ASP A 226 24.24 -9.53 0.27
CA ASP A 226 25.11 -8.58 0.95
C ASP A 226 25.12 -7.26 0.17
N GLU A 227 24.73 -6.16 0.82
CA GLU A 227 24.77 -4.82 0.17
C GLU A 227 26.20 -4.37 -0.12
N THR A 228 27.13 -4.77 0.75
CA THR A 228 28.53 -4.37 0.69
C THR A 228 29.42 -5.54 0.27
N ILE A 229 30.66 -5.25 -0.11
CA ILE A 229 31.66 -6.29 -0.41
C ILE A 229 32.00 -7.11 0.85
N TRP A 230 31.77 -6.55 2.04
CA TRP A 230 31.99 -7.22 3.32
C TRP A 230 30.91 -8.26 3.57
N LYS A 231 31.35 -9.51 3.78
CA LYS A 231 30.48 -10.62 4.15
C LYS A 231 30.31 -10.66 5.66
N TYR A 232 29.06 -10.67 6.10
CA TYR A 232 28.69 -10.82 7.50
C TYR A 232 28.13 -12.22 7.74
N ASP A 233 29.01 -13.22 7.73
CA ASP A 233 28.64 -14.64 7.84
C ASP A 233 27.80 -14.93 9.09
N GLU A 234 28.16 -14.34 10.24
CA GLU A 234 27.43 -14.58 11.49
C GLU A 234 25.98 -14.06 11.45
N ILE A 235 25.73 -12.95 10.75
CA ILE A 235 24.39 -12.38 10.59
C ILE A 235 23.56 -13.29 9.69
N HIS A 236 24.12 -13.71 8.55
CA HIS A 236 23.47 -14.68 7.65
C HIS A 236 23.10 -15.98 8.38
N GLU A 237 24.00 -16.48 9.23
CA GLU A 237 23.73 -17.66 10.03
C GLU A 237 22.61 -17.43 11.06
N GLU A 238 22.52 -16.26 11.69
CA GLU A 238 21.40 -15.94 12.59
C GLU A 238 20.06 -15.81 11.83
N GLU A 239 20.06 -15.23 10.63
CA GLU A 239 18.86 -15.14 9.77
C GLU A 239 18.32 -16.53 9.40
N ILE A 240 19.22 -17.45 9.06
CA ILE A 240 18.87 -18.85 8.75
C ILE A 240 18.33 -19.57 9.99
N ARG A 241 18.94 -19.35 11.16
CA ARG A 241 18.44 -19.87 12.45
C ARG A 241 17.04 -19.32 12.78
N LEU A 242 16.80 -18.03 12.53
CA LEU A 242 15.48 -17.41 12.68
C LEU A 242 14.46 -18.04 11.72
N ALA A 243 14.79 -18.18 10.44
CA ALA A 243 13.91 -18.78 9.44
C ALA A 243 13.52 -20.22 9.80
N ALA A 244 14.50 -21.04 10.19
CA ALA A 244 14.27 -22.42 10.65
C ALA A 244 13.34 -22.45 11.88
N SER A 245 13.56 -21.54 12.83
CA SER A 245 12.80 -21.46 14.07
C SER A 245 11.35 -21.06 13.82
N PHE A 246 11.11 -20.00 13.04
CA PHE A 246 9.77 -19.57 12.65
C PHE A 246 9.02 -20.67 11.91
N ALA A 247 9.68 -21.31 10.94
CA ALA A 247 9.09 -22.41 10.19
C ALA A 247 8.63 -23.54 11.12
N PHE A 248 9.51 -23.95 12.03
CA PHE A 248 9.20 -24.99 13.01
C PHE A 248 8.02 -24.63 13.91
N TYR A 249 8.01 -23.43 14.51
CA TYR A 249 6.94 -23.03 15.42
C TYR A 249 5.59 -22.84 14.72
N LEU A 250 5.59 -22.27 13.50
CA LEU A 250 4.37 -22.14 12.69
C LEU A 250 3.80 -23.52 12.32
N MET A 251 4.65 -24.45 11.88
CA MET A 251 4.24 -25.82 11.59
C MET A 251 3.75 -26.58 12.83
N GLN A 252 4.33 -26.31 14.01
CA GLN A 252 3.86 -26.89 15.28
C GLN A 252 2.44 -26.42 15.64
N LYS A 253 2.04 -25.22 15.20
CA LYS A 253 0.66 -24.71 15.32
C LYS A 253 -0.27 -25.19 14.21
N GLY A 254 0.20 -26.06 13.31
CA GLY A 254 -0.58 -26.63 12.22
C GLY A 254 -0.70 -25.74 10.99
N ILE A 255 0.08 -24.67 10.90
CA ILE A 255 0.09 -23.75 9.75
C ILE A 255 1.03 -24.33 8.68
N PRO A 256 0.58 -24.57 7.43
CA PRO A 256 1.47 -24.88 6.33
C PRO A 256 2.51 -23.78 6.11
N VAL A 257 3.79 -24.16 6.02
CA VAL A 257 4.89 -23.20 5.83
C VAL A 257 5.66 -23.49 4.55
N GLY A 258 5.85 -22.44 3.75
CA GLY A 258 6.77 -22.41 2.60
C GLY A 258 7.97 -21.51 2.88
N ILE A 259 9.05 -21.71 2.14
CA ILE A 259 10.25 -20.89 2.25
C ILE A 259 10.83 -20.58 0.87
N TYR A 260 11.18 -19.31 0.64
CA TYR A 260 11.87 -18.85 -0.55
C TYR A 260 13.05 -18.01 -0.11
N THR A 261 14.22 -18.29 -0.67
CA THR A 261 15.43 -17.52 -0.40
C THR A 261 16.08 -17.15 -1.71
N ASN A 262 16.87 -16.07 -1.74
CA ASN A 262 17.78 -15.76 -2.84
C ASN A 262 19.13 -16.52 -2.76
N GLY A 263 19.34 -17.30 -1.71
CA GLY A 263 20.49 -18.19 -1.55
C GLY A 263 20.43 -19.39 -2.50
N ARG A 264 21.61 -19.82 -2.97
CA ARG A 264 21.76 -20.97 -3.87
C ARG A 264 21.94 -22.26 -3.07
N ASP A 265 21.32 -23.33 -3.52
CA ASP A 265 21.52 -24.68 -3.00
C ASP A 265 22.83 -25.27 -3.54
N LEU A 266 23.70 -25.73 -2.65
CA LEU A 266 24.99 -26.37 -2.96
C LEU A 266 24.89 -27.52 -3.96
N LYS A 267 23.76 -28.25 -4.01
CA LYS A 267 23.59 -29.40 -4.92
C LYS A 267 23.10 -29.02 -6.31
N THR A 268 22.14 -28.09 -6.40
CA THR A 268 21.49 -27.75 -7.67
C THR A 268 22.09 -26.50 -8.33
N GLY A 269 22.77 -25.65 -7.55
CA GLY A 269 23.27 -24.34 -7.98
C GLY A 269 22.15 -23.31 -8.24
N GLN A 270 20.90 -23.71 -8.03
CA GLN A 270 19.70 -22.89 -8.20
C GLN A 270 19.25 -22.31 -6.86
N VAL A 271 18.41 -21.30 -6.95
CA VAL A 271 17.81 -20.58 -5.82
C VAL A 271 16.86 -21.52 -5.09
N PHE A 272 16.98 -21.63 -3.78
CA PHE A 272 16.16 -22.56 -3.01
C PHE A 272 14.75 -22.00 -2.77
N SER A 273 13.74 -22.72 -3.25
CA SER A 273 12.33 -22.42 -3.04
C SER A 273 11.54 -23.69 -2.70
N LEU A 274 10.57 -23.55 -1.81
CA LEU A 274 9.70 -24.62 -1.38
C LEU A 274 8.30 -24.08 -1.07
N GLU A 275 7.30 -24.62 -1.75
CA GLU A 275 5.89 -24.26 -1.52
C GLU A 275 5.41 -24.62 -0.10
N PRO A 276 4.36 -23.95 0.40
CA PRO A 276 3.75 -24.28 1.68
C PRO A 276 3.31 -25.74 1.77
N GLY A 277 3.70 -26.37 2.87
CA GLY A 277 3.33 -27.75 3.19
C GLY A 277 3.27 -27.98 4.69
N THR A 278 2.79 -29.14 5.11
CA THR A 278 2.68 -29.53 6.53
C THR A 278 3.36 -30.86 6.80
N GLY A 279 3.58 -31.13 8.09
CA GLY A 279 4.08 -32.42 8.57
C GLY A 279 5.60 -32.54 8.63
N LYS A 280 6.05 -33.71 9.11
CA LYS A 280 7.48 -33.96 9.41
C LYS A 280 8.37 -33.91 8.17
N GLN A 281 7.84 -34.30 7.01
CA GLN A 281 8.59 -34.28 5.77
C GLN A 281 8.88 -32.84 5.31
N GLN A 282 7.91 -31.92 5.48
CA GLN A 282 8.12 -30.50 5.18
C GLN A 282 9.20 -29.89 6.07
N VAL A 283 9.14 -30.16 7.39
CA VAL A 283 10.18 -29.72 8.35
C VAL A 283 11.56 -30.19 7.90
N ARG A 284 11.65 -31.45 7.48
CA ARG A 284 12.89 -32.04 6.98
C ARG A 284 13.38 -31.34 5.71
N TYR A 285 12.52 -31.09 4.72
CA TYR A 285 12.91 -30.41 3.48
C TYR A 285 13.37 -28.98 3.71
N ILE A 286 12.69 -28.23 4.58
CA ILE A 286 13.10 -26.87 4.95
C ILE A 286 14.49 -26.92 5.60
N ASN A 287 14.71 -27.79 6.58
CA ASN A 287 16.00 -27.88 7.27
C ASN A 287 17.14 -28.39 6.37
N GLU A 288 16.88 -29.36 5.48
CA GLU A 288 17.86 -29.82 4.49
C GLU A 288 18.18 -28.73 3.45
N GLY A 289 17.20 -27.92 3.05
CA GLY A 289 17.39 -26.78 2.18
C GLY A 289 18.23 -25.69 2.84
N LEU A 290 17.86 -25.30 4.06
CA LEU A 290 18.59 -24.32 4.86
C LEU A 290 20.02 -24.79 5.18
N ALA A 291 20.25 -26.07 5.46
CA ALA A 291 21.58 -26.62 5.66
C ALA A 291 22.45 -26.60 4.38
N ARG A 292 21.84 -26.58 3.19
CA ARG A 292 22.53 -26.59 1.90
C ARG A 292 22.74 -25.20 1.30
N LEU A 293 22.29 -24.13 1.95
CA LEU A 293 22.49 -22.78 1.43
C LEU A 293 23.97 -22.41 1.41
N ASP A 294 24.46 -22.09 0.21
CA ASP A 294 25.82 -21.64 -0.06
C ASP A 294 25.94 -20.12 0.14
N LEU A 295 26.62 -19.71 1.21
CA LEU A 295 26.94 -18.30 1.50
C LEU A 295 28.25 -17.84 0.84
N SER A 296 29.00 -18.75 0.19
CA SER A 296 30.27 -18.41 -0.46
C SER A 296 30.03 -17.66 -1.78
N GLN A 297 28.91 -17.93 -2.45
CA GLN A 297 28.53 -17.26 -3.69
C GLN A 297 27.70 -16.01 -3.42
N LYS A 298 27.83 -15.01 -4.31
CA LYS A 298 26.99 -13.81 -4.22
C LYS A 298 25.54 -14.20 -4.55
N ALA A 299 24.64 -13.93 -3.62
CA ALA A 299 23.21 -14.12 -3.83
C ALA A 299 22.67 -13.10 -4.85
N GLU A 300 21.54 -13.43 -5.46
CA GLU A 300 20.83 -12.45 -6.28
C GLU A 300 20.05 -11.46 -5.41
N PRO A 301 19.80 -10.23 -5.89
CA PRO A 301 18.97 -9.28 -5.15
C PRO A 301 17.57 -9.85 -4.88
N MET A 302 17.10 -9.72 -3.63
CA MET A 302 15.84 -10.29 -3.16
C MET A 302 14.63 -9.80 -3.95
N GLU A 303 14.71 -8.61 -4.55
CA GLU A 303 13.68 -8.04 -5.41
C GLU A 303 13.32 -8.98 -6.58
N PHE A 304 14.29 -9.68 -7.16
CA PHE A 304 14.03 -10.61 -8.26
C PHE A 304 13.28 -11.86 -7.84
N VAL A 305 13.48 -12.32 -6.59
CA VAL A 305 12.73 -13.45 -6.02
C VAL A 305 11.30 -13.00 -5.73
N LEU A 306 11.13 -11.82 -5.12
CA LEU A 306 9.81 -11.25 -4.85
C LEU A 306 9.00 -11.03 -6.13
N ASP A 307 9.62 -10.54 -7.20
CA ASP A 307 8.97 -10.33 -8.49
C ASP A 307 8.58 -11.65 -9.19
N ARG A 308 9.38 -12.71 -9.05
CA ARG A 308 9.05 -14.06 -9.56
C ARG A 308 7.83 -14.65 -8.86
N GLU A 309 7.79 -14.54 -7.54
CA GLU A 309 6.72 -15.14 -6.74
C GLU A 309 5.43 -14.30 -6.70
N ARG A 310 5.49 -13.05 -7.19
CA ARG A 310 4.33 -12.16 -7.29
C ARG A 310 3.17 -12.75 -8.10
N GLY A 311 3.47 -13.54 -9.14
CA GLY A 311 2.46 -14.19 -9.97
C GLY A 311 1.65 -15.26 -9.22
N GLN A 312 2.26 -15.87 -8.20
CA GLN A 312 1.65 -16.90 -7.36
C GLN A 312 0.94 -16.32 -6.12
N ALA A 313 1.36 -15.12 -5.70
CA ALA A 313 0.73 -14.37 -4.60
C ALA A 313 -0.69 -13.85 -4.93
N ALA A 314 -1.03 -13.72 -6.21
CA ALA A 314 -2.31 -13.22 -6.66
C ALA A 314 -3.42 -14.30 -6.58
N GLY A 315 -3.88 -14.61 -5.37
CA GLY A 315 -5.06 -15.45 -5.17
C GLY A 315 -5.11 -16.30 -3.91
N SER A 316 -4.04 -16.34 -3.11
CA SER A 316 -3.94 -17.17 -1.90
C SER A 316 -3.88 -16.29 -0.63
N PHE A 317 -4.60 -16.68 0.42
CA PHE A 317 -4.52 -16.03 1.73
C PHE A 317 -3.25 -16.49 2.47
N ARG A 318 -2.11 -16.04 1.95
CA ARG A 318 -0.78 -16.31 2.50
C ARG A 318 -0.35 -15.16 3.41
N THR A 319 0.12 -15.50 4.59
CA THR A 319 0.87 -14.56 5.43
C THR A 319 2.33 -14.60 5.04
N TYR A 320 2.89 -13.47 4.64
CA TYR A 320 4.29 -13.35 4.24
C TYR A 320 5.13 -12.81 5.40
N LEU A 321 6.18 -13.55 5.75
CA LEU A 321 7.22 -13.13 6.68
C LEU A 321 8.50 -12.91 5.88
N MET A 322 9.12 -11.74 6.00
CA MET A 322 10.42 -11.47 5.39
C MET A 322 11.47 -11.31 6.49
N ILE A 323 12.56 -12.08 6.36
CA ILE A 323 13.75 -12.02 7.21
C ILE A 323 14.87 -11.50 6.32
N SER A 324 15.34 -10.30 6.63
CA SER A 324 16.43 -9.64 5.91
C SER A 324 17.13 -8.65 6.83
N LYS A 325 18.45 -8.63 6.74
CA LYS A 325 19.34 -7.62 7.32
C LYS A 325 19.43 -6.37 6.45
N ASN A 326 19.09 -6.47 5.17
CA ASN A 326 19.17 -5.39 4.20
C ASN A 326 17.94 -4.48 4.36
N GLN A 327 18.18 -3.22 4.72
CA GLN A 327 17.11 -2.24 4.94
C GLN A 327 16.86 -1.36 3.70
N LYS A 328 17.09 -1.89 2.49
CA LYS A 328 16.86 -1.16 1.24
C LYS A 328 15.39 -0.76 1.12
N GLN A 329 15.17 0.53 0.86
CA GLN A 329 13.84 1.05 0.56
C GLN A 329 13.22 0.36 -0.67
N GLU A 330 14.03 0.03 -1.67
CA GLU A 330 13.58 -0.67 -2.88
C GLU A 330 13.05 -2.07 -2.58
N CYS A 331 13.75 -2.83 -1.74
CA CYS A 331 13.33 -4.17 -1.32
C CYS A 331 12.04 -4.12 -0.51
N TYR A 332 11.93 -3.17 0.43
CA TYR A 332 10.71 -2.93 1.19
C TYR A 332 9.53 -2.55 0.29
N GLU A 333 9.75 -1.66 -0.69
CA GLU A 333 8.72 -1.30 -1.67
C GLU A 333 8.28 -2.48 -2.54
N SER A 334 9.22 -3.33 -2.96
CA SER A 334 8.93 -4.56 -3.73
C SER A 334 8.14 -5.57 -2.91
N PHE A 335 8.49 -5.77 -1.64
CA PHE A 335 7.74 -6.60 -0.70
C PHE A 335 6.32 -6.06 -0.49
N LEU A 336 6.15 -4.76 -0.27
CA LEU A 336 4.84 -4.13 -0.16
C LEU A 336 3.99 -4.21 -1.44
N LYS A 337 4.63 -4.13 -2.62
CA LYS A 337 3.97 -4.33 -3.91
C LYS A 337 3.46 -5.76 -4.07
N MET A 338 4.20 -6.74 -3.56
CA MET A 338 3.81 -8.15 -3.54
C MET A 338 2.63 -8.42 -2.59
N VAL A 339 2.68 -7.88 -1.36
CA VAL A 339 1.61 -8.05 -0.34
C VAL A 339 0.31 -7.32 -0.73
N GLY A 340 0.37 -6.35 -1.65
CA GLY A 340 -0.82 -5.65 -2.17
C GLY A 340 -1.37 -4.55 -1.25
N GLU A 341 -0.87 -4.42 -0.02
CA GLU A 341 -1.38 -3.45 0.98
C GLU A 341 -0.71 -2.05 0.92
N GLY A 342 0.50 -1.92 0.37
CA GLY A 342 1.27 -0.67 0.45
C GLY A 342 1.16 0.32 -0.72
N ALA A 343 0.84 -0.15 -1.93
CA ALA A 343 0.90 0.71 -3.12
C ALA A 343 -0.35 1.60 -3.29
N VAL A 344 -1.53 1.13 -2.85
CA VAL A 344 -2.81 1.79 -3.20
C VAL A 344 -3.03 3.10 -2.43
N GLY A 345 -2.46 3.25 -1.24
CA GLY A 345 -2.62 4.44 -0.39
C GLY A 345 -1.67 5.58 -0.76
N GLY A 346 -0.36 5.29 -0.80
CA GLY A 346 0.68 6.28 -1.11
C GLY A 346 0.62 6.77 -2.56
N GLU A 347 0.33 5.88 -3.52
CA GLU A 347 0.25 6.25 -4.92
C GLU A 347 -0.94 7.18 -5.21
N LYS A 348 -2.07 6.99 -4.53
CA LYS A 348 -3.23 7.90 -4.62
C LYS A 348 -2.90 9.29 -4.09
N VAL A 349 -2.17 9.40 -2.98
CA VAL A 349 -1.77 10.70 -2.40
C VAL A 349 -0.73 11.37 -3.30
N LYS A 350 0.32 10.64 -3.73
CA LYS A 350 1.29 11.13 -4.71
C LYS A 350 0.63 11.57 -6.02
N ARG A 351 -0.39 10.86 -6.50
CA ARG A 351 -1.18 11.26 -7.68
C ARG A 351 -1.96 12.56 -7.44
N LYS A 352 -2.52 12.78 -6.25
CA LYS A 352 -3.20 14.03 -5.90
C LYS A 352 -2.23 15.21 -5.83
N ILE A 353 -1.08 15.02 -5.17
CA ILE A 353 -0.02 16.03 -5.10
C ILE A 353 0.46 16.41 -6.51
N ARG A 354 0.71 15.42 -7.38
CA ARG A 354 1.08 15.67 -8.79
C ARG A 354 0.08 16.53 -9.56
N ILE A 355 -1.22 16.31 -9.34
CA ILE A 355 -2.26 17.13 -10.00
C ILE A 355 -2.19 18.59 -9.51
N LEU A 356 -1.93 18.80 -8.22
CA LEU A 356 -1.77 20.14 -7.64
C LEU A 356 -0.51 20.85 -8.13
N GLU A 357 0.61 20.13 -8.27
CA GLU A 357 1.87 20.65 -8.83
C GLU A 357 1.65 21.14 -10.27
N ILE A 358 1.00 20.34 -11.12
CA ILE A 358 0.69 20.74 -12.51
C ILE A 358 -0.21 21.98 -12.55
N LEU A 359 -1.23 22.04 -11.69
CA LEU A 359 -2.12 23.20 -11.60
C LEU A 359 -1.39 24.45 -11.11
N HIS A 360 -0.45 24.31 -10.17
CA HIS A 360 0.40 25.41 -9.71
C HIS A 360 1.31 25.94 -10.82
N SER A 361 2.04 25.04 -11.50
CA SER A 361 2.90 25.41 -12.64
C SER A 361 2.11 26.14 -13.73
N PHE A 362 0.88 25.70 -14.01
CA PHE A 362 -0.03 26.38 -14.93
C PHE A 362 -0.36 27.79 -14.43
N LEU A 363 -0.84 27.95 -13.20
CA LEU A 363 -1.20 29.26 -12.65
C LEU A 363 -0.04 30.25 -12.69
N LEU A 364 1.18 29.81 -12.38
CA LEU A 364 2.37 30.68 -12.38
C LEU A 364 2.75 31.13 -13.79
N ILE A 365 2.82 30.21 -14.76
CA ILE A 365 3.12 30.58 -16.16
C ILE A 365 1.98 31.44 -16.74
N SER A 366 0.75 31.13 -16.36
CA SER A 366 -0.45 31.87 -16.72
C SER A 366 -0.42 33.30 -16.18
N MET A 367 0.12 33.52 -14.97
CA MET A 367 0.33 34.84 -14.37
C MET A 367 1.36 35.66 -15.17
N LEU A 368 2.47 35.04 -15.58
CA LEU A 368 3.48 35.69 -16.42
C LEU A 368 2.94 36.07 -17.80
N TYR A 369 2.08 35.22 -18.38
CA TYR A 369 1.39 35.53 -19.63
C TYR A 369 0.42 36.71 -19.47
N ASP A 370 -0.39 36.71 -18.39
CA ASP A 370 -1.34 37.79 -18.13
C ASP A 370 -0.62 39.14 -17.95
N LEU A 371 0.54 39.15 -17.27
CA LEU A 371 1.41 40.34 -17.16
C LEU A 371 1.82 40.89 -18.54
N ILE A 372 2.27 40.01 -19.43
CA ILE A 372 2.75 40.41 -20.77
C ILE A 372 1.59 40.96 -21.62
N ILE A 373 0.43 40.30 -21.60
CA ILE A 373 -0.74 40.73 -22.38
C ILE A 373 -1.32 42.03 -21.85
N GLN A 374 -1.33 42.24 -20.54
CA GLN A 374 -1.82 43.48 -19.94
C GLN A 374 -1.00 44.71 -20.36
N VAL A 375 0.30 44.54 -20.60
CA VAL A 375 1.19 45.60 -21.11
C VAL A 375 1.05 45.80 -22.63
N MET A 376 0.89 44.72 -23.40
CA MET A 376 0.96 44.75 -24.86
C MET A 376 -0.38 44.99 -25.56
N GLU A 377 -1.46 44.38 -25.05
CA GLU A 377 -2.81 44.44 -25.64
C GLU A 377 -3.88 44.61 -24.54
N PRO A 378 -3.98 45.79 -23.92
CA PRO A 378 -4.96 46.05 -22.88
C PRO A 378 -6.38 45.96 -23.45
N GLY A 379 -7.25 45.14 -22.85
CA GLY A 379 -8.69 45.20 -23.08
C GLY A 379 -9.32 44.12 -23.97
N ASN A 380 -8.58 43.12 -24.45
CA ASN A 380 -9.17 42.03 -25.25
C ASN A 380 -9.46 40.75 -24.42
N PRO A 381 -10.73 40.41 -24.12
CA PRO A 381 -11.07 39.23 -23.34
C PRO A 381 -10.71 37.91 -24.05
N PHE A 382 -10.66 37.88 -25.38
CA PHE A 382 -10.41 36.65 -26.13
C PHE A 382 -8.99 36.12 -25.94
N VAL A 383 -8.01 37.02 -25.85
CA VAL A 383 -6.60 36.70 -25.62
C VAL A 383 -6.39 36.09 -24.23
N VAL A 384 -7.19 36.53 -23.25
CA VAL A 384 -7.19 36.01 -21.88
C VAL A 384 -7.64 34.55 -21.82
N TYR A 385 -8.66 34.17 -22.59
CA TYR A 385 -9.14 32.78 -22.61
C TYR A 385 -8.16 31.81 -23.28
N GLN A 386 -7.31 32.29 -24.20
CA GLN A 386 -6.30 31.45 -24.86
C GLN A 386 -5.20 30.98 -23.92
N ASN A 387 -5.00 31.67 -22.79
CA ASN A 387 -4.09 31.25 -21.73
C ASN A 387 -4.40 29.82 -21.21
N LEU A 388 -5.64 29.35 -21.32
CA LEU A 388 -6.02 27.96 -20.96
C LEU A 388 -5.28 26.90 -21.79
N LEU A 389 -4.76 27.24 -22.99
CA LEU A 389 -3.96 26.33 -23.82
C LEU A 389 -2.59 26.01 -23.20
N LEU A 390 -2.13 26.79 -22.21
CA LEU A 390 -0.89 26.52 -21.47
C LEU A 390 -1.03 25.34 -20.48
N LEU A 391 -2.25 25.00 -20.04
CA LEU A 391 -2.48 23.89 -19.12
C LEU A 391 -2.03 22.52 -19.69
N PRO A 392 -2.48 22.07 -20.88
CA PRO A 392 -2.01 20.82 -21.46
C PRO A 392 -0.50 20.83 -21.78
N ALA A 393 0.06 21.99 -22.14
CA ALA A 393 1.49 22.13 -22.39
C ALA A 393 2.34 21.91 -21.13
N VAL A 394 1.99 22.58 -20.03
CA VAL A 394 2.68 22.43 -18.75
C VAL A 394 2.51 21.01 -18.18
N ALA A 395 1.32 20.42 -18.33
CA ALA A 395 1.07 19.03 -17.95
C ALA A 395 1.95 18.05 -18.73
N ALA A 396 2.10 18.24 -20.05
CA ALA A 396 2.95 17.41 -20.90
C ALA A 396 4.44 17.54 -20.51
N LEU A 397 4.91 18.75 -20.19
CA LEU A 397 6.28 19.00 -19.73
C LEU A 397 6.57 18.35 -18.37
N SER A 398 5.71 18.51 -17.37
CA SER A 398 5.88 17.88 -16.05
C SER A 398 5.85 16.34 -16.14
N VAL A 399 4.90 15.77 -16.88
CA VAL A 399 4.80 14.30 -17.05
C VAL A 399 6.01 13.74 -17.80
N SER A 400 6.45 14.40 -18.87
CA SER A 400 7.62 13.94 -19.64
C SER A 400 8.93 14.07 -18.87
N CYS A 401 9.07 15.11 -18.03
CA CYS A 401 10.22 15.26 -17.13
C CYS A 401 10.38 14.05 -16.20
N ARG A 402 9.27 13.46 -15.74
CA ARG A 402 9.32 12.31 -14.81
C ARG A 402 9.31 10.94 -15.48
N ARG A 403 8.69 10.80 -16.66
CA ARG A 403 8.54 9.49 -17.34
C ARG A 403 9.59 9.18 -18.40
N ALA A 404 10.24 10.19 -18.99
CA ALA A 404 11.24 9.93 -20.01
C ALA A 404 12.45 9.20 -19.40
N LYS A 405 12.82 8.06 -19.97
CA LYS A 405 14.02 7.29 -19.52
C LYS A 405 15.31 7.98 -19.94
N TYR A 406 15.28 8.63 -21.11
CA TYR A 406 16.45 9.27 -21.70
C TYR A 406 16.26 10.77 -21.93
N PHE A 407 17.35 11.52 -21.89
CA PHE A 407 17.34 12.98 -21.98
C PHE A 407 16.81 13.52 -23.33
N TRP A 408 17.18 12.89 -24.44
CA TRP A 408 16.71 13.23 -25.80
C TRP A 408 15.19 13.07 -25.99
N GLN A 409 14.56 12.09 -25.32
CA GLN A 409 13.10 11.92 -25.37
C GLN A 409 12.37 13.11 -24.75
N PHE A 410 12.89 13.63 -23.64
CA PHE A 410 12.35 14.83 -23.00
C PHE A 410 12.54 16.06 -23.89
N PHE A 411 13.71 16.21 -24.50
CA PHE A 411 13.99 17.32 -25.42
C PHE A 411 13.00 17.36 -26.59
N LEU A 412 12.74 16.21 -27.24
CA LEU A 412 11.76 16.12 -28.34
C LEU A 412 10.35 16.51 -27.91
N VAL A 413 9.89 16.03 -26.75
CA VAL A 413 8.56 16.40 -26.22
C VAL A 413 8.52 17.89 -25.89
N SER A 414 9.57 18.45 -25.30
CA SER A 414 9.62 19.88 -24.95
C SER A 414 9.59 20.79 -26.19
N ALA A 415 10.28 20.42 -27.27
CA ALA A 415 10.26 21.14 -28.53
C ALA A 415 8.89 21.05 -29.21
N ALA A 416 8.27 19.86 -29.23
CA ALA A 416 6.94 19.66 -29.80
C ALA A 416 5.86 20.44 -29.04
N VAL A 417 5.90 20.46 -27.71
CA VAL A 417 4.96 21.22 -26.88
C VAL A 417 5.12 22.73 -27.09
N THR A 418 6.37 23.23 -27.12
CA THR A 418 6.63 24.66 -27.35
C THR A 418 6.17 25.10 -28.75
N ALA A 419 6.42 24.29 -29.78
CA ALA A 419 5.93 24.55 -31.13
C ALA A 419 4.40 24.53 -31.21
N ALA A 420 3.74 23.56 -30.56
CA ALA A 420 2.27 23.47 -30.54
C ALA A 420 1.64 24.73 -29.92
N VAL A 421 2.19 25.21 -28.81
CA VAL A 421 1.72 26.45 -28.14
C VAL A 421 1.92 27.67 -29.03
N PHE A 422 3.03 27.74 -29.77
CA PHE A 422 3.32 28.84 -30.69
C PHE A 422 2.34 28.90 -31.87
N PHE A 423 1.98 27.76 -32.48
CA PHE A 423 1.11 27.72 -33.67
C PHE A 423 -0.40 27.76 -33.36
N LEU A 424 -0.83 27.40 -32.15
CA LEU A 424 -2.26 27.36 -31.78
C LEU A 424 -2.80 28.66 -31.19
N GLY A 425 -1.96 29.59 -30.74
CA GLY A 425 -2.39 30.86 -30.13
C GLY A 425 -2.52 32.01 -31.13
N THR A 426 -3.54 32.86 -30.99
CA THR A 426 -3.68 34.05 -31.86
C THR A 426 -2.63 35.13 -31.55
N CYS A 427 -2.10 35.17 -30.32
CA CYS A 427 -0.89 35.91 -29.94
C CYS A 427 0.28 34.93 -29.71
N GLY A 428 0.56 34.11 -30.73
CA GLY A 428 1.45 32.92 -30.65
C GLY A 428 2.88 33.19 -30.17
N ILE A 429 3.42 34.39 -30.39
CA ILE A 429 4.79 34.75 -29.98
C ILE A 429 4.91 34.77 -28.45
N TRP A 430 4.01 35.48 -27.76
CA TRP A 430 4.05 35.60 -26.29
C TRP A 430 3.72 34.28 -25.59
N MET A 431 2.80 33.51 -26.16
CA MET A 431 2.45 32.19 -25.65
C MET A 431 3.61 31.19 -25.84
N GLY A 432 4.31 31.27 -26.97
CA GLY A 432 5.53 30.50 -27.25
C GLY A 432 6.69 30.85 -26.33
N ILE A 433 6.88 32.14 -25.99
CA ILE A 433 7.90 32.58 -25.01
C ILE A 433 7.60 31.99 -23.63
N CYS A 434 6.35 32.05 -23.17
CA CYS A 434 5.95 31.46 -21.89
C CYS A 434 6.11 29.93 -21.88
N GLY A 435 5.74 29.25 -22.96
CA GLY A 435 5.95 27.81 -23.13
C GLY A 435 7.43 27.42 -23.18
N GLY A 436 8.26 28.22 -23.83
CA GLY A 436 9.72 28.04 -23.89
C GLY A 436 10.39 28.25 -22.53
N LEU A 437 9.97 29.26 -21.76
CA LEU A 437 10.42 29.48 -20.39
C LEU A 437 10.08 28.29 -19.47
N ALA A 438 8.88 27.73 -19.62
CA ALA A 438 8.47 26.52 -18.93
C ALA A 438 9.36 25.34 -19.31
N ALA A 439 9.53 25.08 -20.61
CA ALA A 439 10.37 24.00 -21.13
C ALA A 439 11.82 24.11 -20.63
N PHE A 440 12.40 25.31 -20.65
CA PHE A 440 13.75 25.56 -20.13
C PHE A 440 13.85 25.31 -18.63
N SER A 441 12.84 25.72 -17.85
CA SER A 441 12.82 25.50 -16.39
C SER A 441 12.75 24.01 -16.03
N TYR A 442 11.94 23.22 -16.75
CA TYR A 442 11.89 21.76 -16.57
C TYR A 442 13.17 21.07 -17.07
N PHE A 443 13.78 21.57 -18.14
CA PHE A 443 15.07 21.11 -18.64
C PHE A 443 16.20 21.32 -17.62
N TYR A 444 16.25 22.51 -17.03
CA TYR A 444 17.23 22.87 -16.01
C TYR A 444 17.09 22.01 -14.74
N ALA A 445 15.85 21.83 -14.26
CA ALA A 445 15.56 20.96 -13.12
C ALA A 445 16.04 19.52 -13.37
N ARG A 446 15.76 18.99 -14.57
CA ARG A 446 16.22 17.66 -14.99
C ARG A 446 17.75 17.55 -15.07
N ALA A 447 18.44 18.61 -15.52
CA ALA A 447 19.89 18.64 -15.61
C ALA A 447 20.56 18.64 -14.21
N LYS A 448 19.97 19.36 -13.25
CA LYS A 448 20.45 19.43 -11.85
C LYS A 448 20.02 18.27 -10.97
N LYS A 449 19.05 17.45 -11.39
CA LYS A 449 18.39 16.42 -10.55
C LYS A 449 17.73 17.00 -9.30
N GLU A 450 17.24 18.23 -9.40
CA GLU A 450 16.48 18.93 -8.35
C GLU A 450 15.03 19.09 -8.81
N ASP A 451 14.12 19.28 -7.85
CA ASP A 451 12.71 19.57 -8.17
C ASP A 451 12.60 20.93 -8.88
N CYS A 452 11.70 21.02 -9.86
CA CYS A 452 11.52 22.26 -10.60
C CYS A 452 10.87 23.30 -9.69
N TRP A 453 11.40 24.53 -9.68
CA TRP A 453 10.82 25.63 -8.90
C TRP A 453 9.36 25.93 -9.27
N LEU A 454 8.94 25.60 -10.50
CA LEU A 454 7.55 25.69 -10.97
C LEU A 454 6.62 24.70 -10.26
N GLU A 455 7.14 23.60 -9.72
CA GLU A 455 6.35 22.55 -9.07
C GLU A 455 6.19 22.79 -7.56
N VAL A 456 6.86 23.81 -6.99
CA VAL A 456 6.84 24.12 -5.55
C VAL A 456 6.05 25.40 -5.28
N PRO A 457 4.79 25.31 -4.80
CA PRO A 457 3.98 26.48 -4.45
C PRO A 457 4.60 27.29 -3.31
N ALA A 458 4.53 28.63 -3.42
CA ALA A 458 5.07 29.54 -2.42
C ALA A 458 4.20 30.80 -2.26
N TYR A 459 4.01 31.25 -1.01
CA TYR A 459 3.23 32.46 -0.70
C TYR A 459 3.64 33.73 -1.46
N PRO A 460 4.94 34.01 -1.72
CA PRO A 460 5.35 35.23 -2.41
C PRO A 460 4.72 35.42 -3.79
N TRP A 461 4.30 34.35 -4.48
CA TRP A 461 3.64 34.47 -5.79
C TRP A 461 2.25 35.12 -5.72
N LEU A 462 1.58 35.11 -4.56
CA LEU A 462 0.35 35.87 -4.35
C LEU A 462 0.57 37.38 -4.48
N ILE A 463 1.75 37.88 -4.09
CA ILE A 463 2.13 39.29 -4.28
C ILE A 463 2.13 39.63 -5.77
N GLY A 464 2.57 38.71 -6.61
CA GLY A 464 2.52 38.84 -8.06
C GLY A 464 1.11 39.08 -8.60
N TYR A 465 0.13 38.29 -8.15
CA TYR A 465 -1.28 38.49 -8.52
C TYR A 465 -1.86 39.80 -7.95
N LEU A 466 -1.44 40.20 -6.75
CA LEU A 466 -1.87 41.48 -6.14
C LEU A 466 -1.35 42.68 -6.93
N LEU A 467 -0.09 42.65 -7.38
CA LEU A 467 0.48 43.71 -8.21
C LEU A 467 -0.25 43.83 -9.55
N LEU A 468 -0.53 42.70 -10.20
CA LEU A 468 -1.33 42.65 -11.43
C LEU A 468 -2.75 43.20 -11.23
N PHE A 469 -3.36 42.92 -10.07
CA PHE A 469 -4.67 43.45 -9.72
C PHE A 469 -4.68 44.98 -9.62
N PHE A 470 -3.71 45.57 -8.91
CA PHE A 470 -3.58 47.03 -8.81
C PHE A 470 -3.28 47.70 -10.15
N GLU A 471 -2.47 47.06 -10.99
CA GLU A 471 -2.21 47.52 -12.35
C GLU A 471 -3.48 47.43 -13.23
N GLY A 472 -4.33 46.43 -13.00
CA GLY A 472 -5.61 46.26 -13.69
C GLY A 472 -6.63 47.34 -13.32
N GLU A 473 -6.70 47.71 -12.04
CA GLU A 473 -7.50 48.84 -11.57
C GLU A 473 -6.99 50.18 -12.13
N TYR A 474 -5.67 50.36 -12.18
CA TYR A 474 -5.05 51.56 -12.77
C TYR A 474 -5.46 51.75 -14.24
N LEU A 475 -5.54 50.65 -15.01
CA LEU A 475 -5.96 50.64 -16.41
C LEU A 475 -7.49 50.72 -16.62
N HIS A 476 -8.29 50.88 -15.55
CA HIS A 476 -9.75 51.03 -15.59
C HIS A 476 -10.49 49.88 -16.30
N ASN A 477 -9.93 48.66 -16.24
CA ASN A 477 -10.52 47.48 -16.86
C ASN A 477 -11.18 46.57 -15.82
N GLU A 478 -12.49 46.75 -15.62
CA GLU A 478 -13.27 46.02 -14.61
C GLU A 478 -13.24 44.49 -14.82
N PHE A 479 -13.20 44.03 -16.09
CA PHE A 479 -13.14 42.61 -16.40
C PHE A 479 -11.81 41.97 -15.96
N MET A 480 -10.70 42.67 -16.17
CA MET A 480 -9.38 42.17 -15.80
C MET A 480 -9.17 42.12 -14.28
N GLY A 481 -9.67 43.10 -13.55
CA GLY A 481 -9.62 43.11 -12.08
C GLY A 481 -10.36 41.92 -11.45
N LEU A 482 -11.56 41.59 -11.98
CA LEU A 482 -12.32 40.41 -11.53
C LEU A 482 -11.62 39.09 -11.90
N TYR A 483 -11.07 38.99 -13.12
CA TYR A 483 -10.36 37.80 -13.57
C TYR A 483 -9.10 37.50 -12.73
N LEU A 484 -8.28 38.52 -12.45
CA LEU A 484 -7.05 38.38 -11.67
C LEU A 484 -7.33 38.06 -10.19
N SER A 485 -8.36 38.67 -9.60
CA SER A 485 -8.77 38.38 -8.22
C SER A 485 -9.29 36.93 -8.07
N VAL A 486 -10.05 36.43 -9.05
CA VAL A 486 -10.48 35.01 -9.09
C VAL A 486 -9.26 34.08 -9.22
N LYS A 487 -8.25 34.41 -10.04
CA LYS A 487 -7.02 33.62 -10.14
C LYS A 487 -6.20 33.62 -8.85
N ALA A 488 -6.06 34.77 -8.19
CA ALA A 488 -5.41 34.88 -6.90
C ALA A 488 -6.10 34.01 -5.84
N ALA A 489 -7.44 34.00 -5.86
CA ALA A 489 -8.27 33.16 -5.00
C ALA A 489 -8.03 31.66 -5.24
N ILE A 490 -8.03 31.24 -6.51
CA ILE A 490 -7.76 29.85 -6.90
C ILE A 490 -6.36 29.44 -6.46
N TYR A 491 -5.36 30.32 -6.63
CA TYR A 491 -3.98 30.06 -6.18
C TYR A 491 -3.90 29.88 -4.67
N PHE A 492 -4.54 30.76 -3.89
CA PHE A 492 -4.57 30.66 -2.43
C PHE A 492 -5.19 29.33 -1.97
N LEU A 493 -6.33 28.93 -2.53
CA LEU A 493 -6.99 27.67 -2.20
C LEU A 493 -6.12 26.46 -2.57
N LEU A 494 -5.48 26.49 -3.75
CA LEU A 494 -4.57 25.45 -4.20
C LEU A 494 -3.38 25.29 -3.25
N TYR A 495 -2.74 26.40 -2.87
CA TYR A 495 -1.61 26.40 -1.95
C TYR A 495 -1.98 25.77 -0.60
N ASN A 496 -3.09 26.18 0.01
CA ASN A 496 -3.56 25.61 1.28
C ASN A 496 -3.78 24.10 1.19
N PHE A 497 -4.33 23.63 0.07
CA PHE A 497 -4.56 22.20 -0.17
C PHE A 497 -3.25 21.43 -0.39
N TYR A 498 -2.29 22.01 -1.11
CA TYR A 498 -0.97 21.44 -1.34
C TYR A 498 -0.19 21.29 -0.03
N THR A 499 -0.02 22.39 0.72
CA THR A 499 0.76 22.41 1.97
C THR A 499 0.19 21.41 2.98
N ASN A 500 -1.12 21.36 3.14
CA ASN A 500 -1.73 20.39 4.05
C ASN A 500 -1.49 18.93 3.64
N LEU A 501 -1.52 18.61 2.35
CA LEU A 501 -1.25 17.26 1.88
C LEU A 501 0.21 16.86 2.04
N VAL A 502 1.14 17.78 1.78
CA VAL A 502 2.59 17.55 1.92
C VAL A 502 2.97 17.41 3.38
N GLU A 503 2.54 18.34 4.24
CA GLU A 503 2.79 18.27 5.69
C GLU A 503 2.19 17.01 6.32
N MET A 504 1.00 16.59 5.88
CA MET A 504 0.39 15.34 6.33
C MET A 504 1.20 14.11 5.90
N ASP A 505 1.74 14.11 4.68
CA ASP A 505 2.61 13.03 4.19
C ASP A 505 3.93 13.00 4.96
N HIS A 506 4.53 14.17 5.23
CA HIS A 506 5.75 14.29 6.02
C HIS A 506 5.53 13.84 7.47
N PHE A 507 4.45 14.29 8.11
CA PHE A 507 4.08 13.88 9.47
C PHE A 507 3.93 12.37 9.62
N ILE A 508 3.24 11.72 8.67
CA ILE A 508 3.04 10.26 8.66
C ILE A 508 4.38 9.53 8.49
N LYS A 509 5.27 10.02 7.62
CA LYS A 509 6.60 9.43 7.42
C LYS A 509 7.50 9.60 8.65
N ALA A 510 7.51 10.79 9.24
CA ALA A 510 8.31 11.10 10.42
C ALA A 510 7.90 10.26 11.65
N HIS A 511 6.61 9.90 11.74
CA HIS A 511 6.06 9.12 12.85
C HIS A 511 5.69 7.68 12.44
N GLY A 512 6.23 7.18 11.32
CA GLY A 512 5.93 5.84 10.79
C GLY A 512 6.42 4.69 11.69
N THR A 513 7.28 4.97 12.67
CA THR A 513 7.79 4.00 13.65
C THR A 513 6.83 3.78 14.83
N LEU A 514 5.79 4.60 14.98
CA LEU A 514 4.81 4.46 16.06
C LEU A 514 3.78 3.37 15.76
N GLU A 515 3.84 2.28 16.53
CA GLU A 515 3.10 1.02 16.31
C GLU A 515 1.56 1.15 16.31
N ARG A 516 1.00 2.23 16.87
CA ARG A 516 -0.47 2.42 16.99
C ARG A 516 -1.03 3.66 16.32
N LEU A 517 -0.29 4.31 15.42
CA LEU A 517 -0.75 5.56 14.80
C LEU A 517 -2.01 5.33 13.93
N PRO A 518 -3.15 6.00 14.20
CA PRO A 518 -4.39 5.83 13.42
C PRO A 518 -4.36 6.66 12.13
N VAL A 519 -3.47 6.30 11.21
CA VAL A 519 -3.16 7.06 9.97
C VAL A 519 -4.40 7.36 9.13
N ASN A 520 -5.26 6.36 8.93
CA ASN A 520 -6.46 6.52 8.11
C ASN A 520 -7.47 7.47 8.73
N ARG A 521 -7.60 7.46 10.06
CA ARG A 521 -8.48 8.34 10.82
C ARG A 521 -8.00 9.79 10.74
N ILE A 522 -6.72 10.02 11.04
CA ILE A 522 -6.08 11.34 10.97
C ILE A 522 -6.23 11.92 9.56
N ARG A 523 -5.89 11.14 8.53
CA ARG A 523 -5.99 11.57 7.13
C ARG A 523 -7.42 11.92 6.72
N LYS A 524 -8.42 11.09 7.08
CA LYS A 524 -9.83 11.35 6.75
C LYS A 524 -10.36 12.61 7.44
N ILE A 525 -10.05 12.81 8.72
CA ILE A 525 -10.51 13.96 9.48
C ILE A 525 -9.87 15.24 8.93
N ASN A 526 -8.55 15.25 8.80
CA ASN A 526 -7.84 16.41 8.28
C ASN A 526 -8.29 16.77 6.86
N GLN A 527 -8.47 15.79 5.97
CA GLN A 527 -9.01 16.06 4.62
C GLN A 527 -10.40 16.69 4.67
N ARG A 528 -11.31 16.20 5.52
CA ARG A 528 -12.66 16.78 5.67
C ARG A 528 -12.61 18.19 6.24
N LEU A 529 -11.73 18.44 7.22
CA LEU A 529 -11.52 19.75 7.81
C LEU A 529 -10.99 20.75 6.76
N MET A 530 -10.02 20.33 5.96
CA MET A 530 -9.49 21.15 4.86
C MET A 530 -10.53 21.46 3.79
N TRP A 531 -11.35 20.48 3.41
CA TRP A 531 -12.47 20.72 2.47
C TRP A 531 -13.48 21.73 3.03
N LEU A 532 -13.77 21.65 4.33
CA LEU A 532 -14.65 22.59 5.01
C LEU A 532 -14.05 24.00 5.06
N PHE A 533 -12.79 24.13 5.47
CA PHE A 533 -12.08 25.41 5.54
C PHE A 533 -11.98 26.07 4.16
N ASN A 534 -11.40 25.38 3.18
CA ASN A 534 -11.24 25.91 1.82
C ASN A 534 -12.59 26.19 1.14
N GLY A 535 -13.61 25.35 1.38
CA GLY A 535 -14.95 25.58 0.86
C GLY A 535 -15.61 26.84 1.45
N THR A 536 -15.34 27.13 2.72
CA THR A 536 -15.85 28.34 3.40
C THR A 536 -15.14 29.58 2.89
N VAL A 537 -13.81 29.52 2.75
CA VAL A 537 -13.04 30.61 2.15
C VAL A 537 -13.50 30.87 0.72
N ALA A 538 -13.65 29.84 -0.11
CA ALA A 538 -14.15 29.97 -1.48
C ALA A 538 -15.56 30.60 -1.53
N ALA A 539 -16.47 30.18 -0.63
CA ALA A 539 -17.81 30.76 -0.55
C ALA A 539 -17.79 32.23 -0.13
N ALA A 540 -16.94 32.59 0.84
CA ALA A 540 -16.73 33.98 1.24
C ALA A 540 -16.16 34.83 0.09
N MET A 541 -15.22 34.28 -0.68
CA MET A 541 -14.62 34.94 -1.84
C MET A 541 -15.62 35.14 -2.98
N ILE A 542 -16.51 34.16 -3.24
CA ILE A 542 -17.59 34.30 -4.24
C ILE A 542 -18.63 35.31 -3.77
N ALA A 543 -18.93 35.37 -2.46
CA ALA A 543 -19.91 36.29 -1.90
C ALA A 543 -19.41 37.74 -1.83
N ALA A 544 -18.09 37.95 -1.65
CA ALA A 544 -17.50 39.27 -1.43
C ALA A 544 -17.86 40.32 -2.53
N PRO A 545 -17.80 40.01 -3.84
CA PRO A 545 -18.22 40.94 -4.89
C PRO A 545 -19.72 41.32 -4.84
N PHE A 546 -20.60 40.40 -4.42
CA PHE A 546 -22.03 40.64 -4.35
C PHE A 546 -22.47 41.41 -3.11
N LEU A 547 -21.59 41.53 -2.11
CA LEU A 547 -21.87 42.18 -0.84
C LEU A 547 -21.63 43.70 -0.87
N GLY A 548 -21.23 44.27 -2.01
CA GLY A 548 -21.04 45.73 -2.15
C GLY A 548 -19.96 46.29 -1.22
N ILE A 549 -19.01 45.46 -0.80
CA ILE A 549 -17.97 45.80 0.19
C ILE A 549 -17.09 46.95 -0.31
N ASP A 550 -17.01 47.18 -1.62
CA ASP A 550 -16.30 48.30 -2.25
C ASP A 550 -16.81 49.68 -1.79
N GLY A 551 -18.09 49.80 -1.43
CA GLY A 551 -18.66 51.02 -0.85
C GLY A 551 -18.19 51.24 0.59
N MET A 552 -18.15 50.17 1.40
CA MET A 552 -17.67 50.20 2.78
C MET A 552 -16.16 50.41 2.87
N ILE A 553 -15.36 49.76 2.01
CA ILE A 553 -13.90 49.92 1.95
C ILE A 553 -13.54 51.35 1.56
N ARG A 554 -14.27 51.97 0.61
CA ARG A 554 -14.06 53.38 0.24
C ARG A 554 -14.48 54.36 1.34
N GLN A 555 -15.48 54.04 2.15
CA GLN A 555 -15.85 54.84 3.34
C GLN A 555 -14.85 54.69 4.48
N LEU A 556 -14.42 53.46 4.77
CA LEU A 556 -13.35 53.18 5.74
C LEU A 556 -12.02 53.80 5.31
N GLY A 557 -11.69 53.75 4.02
CA GLY A 557 -10.50 54.40 3.45
C GLY A 557 -10.54 55.92 3.55
N ARG A 558 -11.71 56.56 3.38
CA ARG A 558 -11.90 57.99 3.64
C ARG A 558 -11.76 58.33 5.13
N GLY A 559 -12.36 57.51 6.01
CA GLY A 559 -12.22 57.65 7.46
C GLY A 559 -10.78 57.47 7.93
N LEU A 560 -10.06 56.48 7.41
CA LEU A 560 -8.64 56.28 7.65
C LEU A 560 -7.81 57.44 7.10
N LYS A 561 -8.13 58.00 5.93
CA LYS A 561 -7.43 59.17 5.37
C LYS A 561 -7.66 60.44 6.19
N GLU A 562 -8.85 60.63 6.76
CA GLU A 562 -9.17 61.70 7.71
C GLU A 562 -8.43 61.50 9.04
N ILE A 563 -8.38 60.28 9.56
CA ILE A 563 -7.61 59.92 10.76
C ILE A 563 -6.11 60.10 10.51
N PHE A 564 -5.60 59.69 9.35
CA PHE A 564 -4.19 59.89 8.97
C PHE A 564 -3.87 61.37 8.80
N ARG A 565 -4.78 62.16 8.22
CA ARG A 565 -4.68 63.64 8.13
C ARG A 565 -4.73 64.27 9.53
N TRP A 566 -5.59 63.78 10.42
CA TRP A 566 -5.69 64.25 11.81
C TRP A 566 -4.43 63.90 12.62
N ILE A 567 -3.87 62.70 12.42
CA ILE A 567 -2.60 62.27 13.00
C ILE A 567 -1.43 63.07 12.42
N LEU A 568 -1.39 63.34 11.10
CA LEU A 568 -0.36 64.18 10.47
C LEU A 568 -0.43 65.64 10.93
N ILE A 569 -1.64 66.21 11.07
CA ILE A 569 -1.83 67.56 11.62
C ILE A 569 -1.45 67.58 13.10
N GLY A 570 -1.76 66.52 13.85
CA GLY A 570 -1.39 66.36 15.25
C GLY A 570 0.10 66.09 15.51
N LEU A 571 0.84 65.53 14.54
CA LEU A 571 2.28 65.28 14.64
C LEU A 571 3.15 66.44 14.12
N PHE A 572 2.63 67.31 13.23
CA PHE A 572 3.43 68.34 12.58
C PHE A 572 3.02 69.80 12.88
N HIS A 573 1.89 70.08 13.56
CA HIS A 573 1.51 71.45 13.91
C HIS A 573 1.12 71.58 15.39
N GLY A 574 2.12 71.78 16.24
CA GLY A 574 1.96 72.47 17.51
C GLY A 574 2.36 73.94 17.34
N GLY A 575 1.39 74.86 17.40
CA GLY A 575 1.65 76.31 17.44
C GLY A 575 0.59 77.14 16.71
N ASN A 576 -0.25 77.83 17.49
CA ASN A 576 -1.22 78.83 17.01
C ASN A 576 -0.53 80.05 16.38
N SER A 577 -1.14 80.62 15.33
CA SER A 577 -1.48 82.05 15.28
C SER A 577 -2.45 82.34 14.14
N ASN A 578 -3.48 83.13 14.46
CA ASN A 578 -4.42 83.75 13.52
C ASN A 578 -3.73 84.79 12.64
N GLU A 579 -4.14 84.87 11.37
CA GLU A 579 -4.18 86.01 10.42
C GLU A 579 -4.73 85.37 9.12
N GLU A 580 -5.65 85.87 8.31
CA GLU A 580 -6.33 87.15 8.15
C GLU A 580 -7.58 86.90 7.28
N ALA A 581 -8.59 87.76 7.39
CA ALA A 581 -9.81 87.72 6.59
C ALA A 581 -9.59 88.34 5.19
N MET A 582 -10.26 87.80 4.14
CA MET A 582 -10.85 88.60 3.05
C MET A 582 -11.84 87.78 2.18
N ILE A 583 -13.13 88.10 2.37
CA ILE A 583 -14.26 88.41 1.46
C ILE A 583 -14.32 87.77 0.03
N PRO A 584 -15.53 87.42 -0.47
CA PRO A 584 -15.78 86.40 -1.48
C PRO A 584 -15.86 86.95 -2.90
N GLN A 585 -15.71 86.07 -3.90
CA GLN A 585 -15.97 86.42 -5.29
C GLN A 585 -17.06 85.54 -5.90
N GLN A 586 -18.25 86.13 -5.95
CA GLN A 586 -19.36 85.79 -6.83
C GLN A 586 -19.09 86.44 -8.20
N SER A 587 -18.96 85.65 -9.27
CA SER A 587 -19.25 85.96 -10.69
C SER A 587 -18.48 84.94 -11.55
N ALA A 588 -19.05 84.19 -12.48
CA ALA A 588 -20.21 84.46 -13.31
C ALA A 588 -20.92 83.14 -13.66
N ALA A 589 -22.25 83.17 -13.59
CA ALA A 589 -23.08 82.28 -14.37
C ALA A 589 -23.04 82.74 -15.84
N PRO A 590 -22.81 81.85 -16.81
CA PRO A 590 -23.49 81.95 -18.09
C PRO A 590 -24.89 81.39 -17.90
N MET A 591 -25.87 82.28 -18.04
CA MET A 591 -27.27 81.94 -18.16
C MET A 591 -27.50 80.99 -19.35
N MET A 592 -28.41 80.04 -19.11
CA MET A 592 -29.36 79.47 -20.07
C MET A 592 -28.90 78.27 -20.93
N ALA A 593 -29.11 77.08 -20.37
CA ALA A 593 -29.85 76.01 -21.05
C ALA A 593 -30.86 75.45 -20.03
N PRO A 594 -32.09 75.12 -20.43
CA PRO A 594 -33.15 74.76 -19.49
C PRO A 594 -32.71 73.55 -18.67
N PRO A 595 -33.15 73.36 -17.41
CA PRO A 595 -33.03 72.05 -16.80
C PRO A 595 -33.81 71.10 -17.70
N ALA A 596 -33.09 70.32 -18.51
CA ALA A 596 -33.62 69.09 -19.09
C ALA A 596 -34.18 68.36 -17.88
N GLY A 597 -35.51 68.13 -17.93
CA GLY A 597 -36.30 67.84 -16.76
C GLY A 597 -35.55 66.94 -15.79
N GLU A 598 -35.62 67.29 -14.52
CA GLU A 598 -35.83 66.22 -13.57
C GLU A 598 -36.98 65.42 -14.18
N GLU A 599 -36.66 64.33 -14.89
CA GLU A 599 -37.53 63.17 -14.84
C GLU A 599 -37.67 62.99 -13.34
N GLU A 600 -38.79 63.53 -12.82
CA GLU A 600 -39.41 63.05 -11.61
C GLU A 600 -39.52 61.56 -11.87
N THR A 601 -38.41 60.86 -11.59
CA THR A 601 -38.37 59.42 -11.40
C THR A 601 -39.50 59.25 -10.43
N SER A 602 -40.63 58.77 -10.96
CA SER A 602 -41.90 58.86 -10.25
C SER A 602 -41.64 58.31 -8.86
N LEU A 603 -42.29 58.84 -7.83
CA LEU A 603 -42.06 58.35 -6.46
C LEU A 603 -42.05 56.81 -6.43
N PHE A 604 -42.84 56.18 -7.29
CA PHE A 604 -42.80 54.77 -7.61
C PHE A 604 -41.44 54.23 -8.13
N ALA A 605 -40.79 54.81 -9.14
CA ALA A 605 -39.46 54.37 -9.62
C ALA A 605 -38.35 54.52 -8.56
N ARG A 606 -38.37 55.57 -7.74
CA ARG A 606 -37.45 55.73 -6.59
C ARG A 606 -37.73 54.73 -5.48
N ILE A 607 -38.99 54.54 -5.12
CA ILE A 607 -39.42 53.54 -4.12
C ILE A 607 -39.13 52.12 -4.64
N PHE A 608 -39.33 51.85 -5.93
CA PHE A 608 -39.11 50.55 -6.56
C PHE A 608 -37.63 50.19 -6.64
N SER A 609 -36.75 51.14 -6.98
CA SER A 609 -35.30 50.94 -6.90
C SER A 609 -34.83 50.72 -5.45
N GLN A 610 -35.34 51.47 -4.49
CA GLN A 610 -35.06 51.24 -3.06
C GLN A 610 -35.56 49.87 -2.57
N ILE A 611 -36.73 49.40 -3.03
CA ILE A 611 -37.26 48.07 -2.73
C ILE A 611 -36.38 46.98 -3.35
N LEU A 612 -35.92 47.17 -4.59
CA LEU A 612 -35.02 46.22 -5.26
C LEU A 612 -33.66 46.15 -4.55
N ASP A 613 -33.13 47.26 -4.07
CA ASP A 613 -31.89 47.28 -3.27
C ASP A 613 -32.08 46.57 -1.93
N ILE A 614 -33.18 46.84 -1.22
CA ILE A 614 -33.53 46.14 0.03
C ILE A 614 -33.69 44.64 -0.22
N LEU A 615 -34.33 44.25 -1.33
CA LEU A 615 -34.48 42.85 -1.73
C LEU A 615 -33.11 42.21 -2.01
N GLY A 616 -32.20 42.93 -2.67
CA GLY A 616 -30.81 42.52 -2.88
C GLY A 616 -30.08 42.24 -1.56
N TRP A 617 -30.19 43.15 -0.58
CA TRP A 617 -29.63 42.96 0.76
C TRP A 617 -30.24 41.77 1.51
N VAL A 618 -31.56 41.58 1.44
CA VAL A 618 -32.25 40.44 2.05
C VAL A 618 -31.77 39.12 1.45
N ILE A 619 -31.62 39.06 0.12
CA ILE A 619 -31.09 37.89 -0.58
C ILE A 619 -29.64 37.63 -0.18
N ALA A 620 -28.79 38.65 -0.10
CA ALA A 620 -27.41 38.53 0.32
C ALA A 620 -27.27 38.01 1.76
N ILE A 621 -28.06 38.54 2.70
CA ILE A 621 -28.11 38.09 4.10
C ILE A 621 -28.60 36.64 4.19
N ALA A 622 -29.65 36.28 3.44
CA ALA A 622 -30.14 34.90 3.38
C ALA A 622 -29.08 33.93 2.85
N LEU A 623 -28.28 34.35 1.87
CA LEU A 623 -27.19 33.57 1.29
C LEU A 623 -26.05 33.36 2.30
N ILE A 624 -25.69 34.40 3.06
CA ILE A 624 -24.72 34.29 4.17
C ILE A 624 -25.22 33.31 5.25
N LEU A 625 -26.47 33.46 5.67
CA LEU A 625 -27.06 32.56 6.68
C LEU A 625 -27.11 31.11 6.20
N ALA A 626 -27.37 30.88 4.90
CA ALA A 626 -27.33 29.55 4.31
C ALA A 626 -25.90 28.97 4.30
N VAL A 627 -24.89 29.76 3.96
CA VAL A 627 -23.48 29.34 4.01
C VAL A 627 -23.05 28.99 5.43
N LEU A 628 -23.38 29.85 6.41
CA LEU A 628 -23.11 29.61 7.83
C LEU A 628 -23.84 28.35 8.33
N TRP A 629 -25.10 28.16 7.95
CA TRP A 629 -25.85 26.96 8.31
C TRP A 629 -25.22 25.69 7.71
N ILE A 630 -24.80 25.72 6.44
CA ILE A 630 -24.08 24.60 5.81
C ILE A 630 -22.76 24.32 6.55
N PHE A 631 -22.01 25.36 6.90
CA PHE A 631 -20.76 25.26 7.65
C PHE A 631 -20.96 24.58 9.00
N PHE A 632 -21.83 25.12 9.85
CA PHE A 632 -22.12 24.56 11.18
C PHE A 632 -22.72 23.15 11.09
N ARG A 633 -23.57 22.89 10.09
CA ARG A 633 -24.11 21.54 9.85
C ARG A 633 -23.01 20.55 9.49
N ARG A 634 -22.08 20.92 8.59
CA ARG A 634 -20.96 20.06 8.20
C ARG A 634 -19.96 19.86 9.34
N LEU A 635 -19.71 20.89 10.14
CA LEU A 635 -18.89 20.82 11.35
C LEU A 635 -19.52 19.85 12.38
N TYR A 636 -20.83 19.93 12.59
CA TYR A 636 -21.55 18.99 13.44
C TYR A 636 -21.47 17.54 12.92
N PHE A 637 -21.59 17.32 11.61
CA PHE A 637 -21.37 15.99 11.02
C PHE A 637 -19.94 15.48 11.22
N LEU A 638 -18.94 16.36 11.10
CA LEU A 638 -17.54 16.01 11.35
C LEU A 638 -17.31 15.64 12.83
N TYR A 639 -17.86 16.43 13.75
CA TYR A 639 -17.86 16.14 15.19
C TYR A 639 -18.52 14.79 15.48
N ARG A 640 -19.70 14.55 14.92
CA ARG A 640 -20.42 13.28 15.10
C ARG A 640 -19.60 12.09 14.59
N ASP A 641 -19.03 12.20 13.40
CA ASP A 641 -18.22 11.16 12.76
C ASP A 641 -16.91 10.91 13.53
N PHE A 642 -16.29 11.95 14.09
CA PHE A 642 -15.12 11.83 14.97
C PHE A 642 -15.42 10.96 16.19
N HIS A 643 -16.63 11.09 16.75
CA HIS A 643 -17.06 10.35 17.92
C HIS A 643 -17.72 9.00 17.60
N VAL A 644 -17.84 8.53 16.35
CA VAL A 644 -18.39 7.19 16.06
C VAL A 644 -17.47 6.10 16.65
N LYS A 645 -18.04 5.06 17.27
CA LYS A 645 -17.28 3.91 17.77
C LYS A 645 -16.62 3.22 16.59
N THR A 646 -15.29 3.13 16.61
CA THR A 646 -14.47 2.42 15.62
C THR A 646 -13.41 1.63 16.36
N GLU A 647 -13.26 0.36 16.03
CA GLU A 647 -12.09 -0.44 16.42
C GLU A 647 -11.08 -0.32 15.28
N GLU A 648 -9.95 0.34 15.53
CA GLU A 648 -8.84 0.48 14.58
C GLU A 648 -7.54 0.32 15.41
N ASN A 649 -6.61 -0.53 14.98
CA ASN A 649 -5.35 -0.85 15.67
C ASN A 649 -5.47 -1.44 17.10
N GLY A 650 -6.61 -2.07 17.44
CA GLY A 650 -6.80 -2.72 18.76
C GLY A 650 -7.18 -1.76 19.90
N ASP A 651 -7.25 -0.45 19.64
CA ASP A 651 -7.68 0.54 20.64
C ASP A 651 -9.21 0.71 20.61
N ARG A 652 -9.88 0.49 21.76
CA ARG A 652 -11.31 0.75 21.92
C ARG A 652 -11.55 2.22 22.23
N VAL A 653 -12.15 2.94 21.28
CA VAL A 653 -12.52 4.35 21.45
C VAL A 653 -13.96 4.45 21.97
N GLU A 654 -14.12 4.69 23.27
CA GLU A 654 -15.42 4.85 23.92
C GLU A 654 -15.83 6.32 24.01
N ARG A 655 -17.14 6.59 23.96
CA ARG A 655 -17.67 7.95 24.16
C ARG A 655 -17.83 8.20 25.65
N LEU A 656 -17.24 9.28 26.16
CA LEU A 656 -17.52 9.79 27.50
C LEU A 656 -18.91 10.44 27.60
N ILE A 657 -19.49 10.87 26.47
CA ILE A 657 -20.79 11.54 26.40
C ILE A 657 -21.71 10.75 25.46
N VAL A 658 -22.77 10.18 26.02
CA VAL A 658 -23.83 9.52 25.26
C VAL A 658 -24.62 10.62 24.53
N PRO A 659 -24.73 10.59 23.19
CA PRO A 659 -25.58 11.55 22.49
C PRO A 659 -27.04 11.38 22.97
N PRO A 660 -27.87 12.44 23.00
CA PRO A 660 -29.30 12.26 23.22
C PRO A 660 -29.81 11.24 22.20
N VAL A 661 -30.52 10.22 22.69
CA VAL A 661 -31.08 9.13 21.89
C VAL A 661 -32.01 9.75 20.86
N THR A 662 -31.46 10.06 19.69
CA THR A 662 -32.27 10.25 18.50
C THR A 662 -32.55 8.84 18.03
N GLU A 663 -33.79 8.39 18.22
CA GLU A 663 -34.27 7.13 17.65
C GLU A 663 -33.75 7.03 16.22
N LYS A 664 -32.79 6.13 16.00
CA LYS A 664 -32.47 5.67 14.67
C LYS A 664 -33.74 4.98 14.20
N LYS A 665 -34.61 5.70 13.49
CA LYS A 665 -35.53 5.07 12.54
C LYS A 665 -34.66 4.14 11.72
N SER A 666 -34.88 2.83 11.88
CA SER A 666 -34.18 1.81 11.12
C SER A 666 -34.40 2.15 9.65
N GLY A 667 -33.38 2.74 9.04
CA GLY A 667 -33.41 3.11 7.64
C GLY A 667 -33.51 1.82 6.85
N MET A 668 -34.72 1.46 6.42
CA MET A 668 -34.89 0.80 5.14
C MET A 668 -33.96 1.52 4.18
N LYS A 669 -33.02 0.79 3.58
CA LYS A 669 -32.29 1.26 2.40
C LYS A 669 -33.33 1.90 1.52
N ARG A 670 -33.24 3.21 1.34
CA ARG A 670 -34.05 3.95 0.38
C ARG A 670 -33.70 3.28 -0.95
N ILE A 671 -34.56 2.38 -1.40
CA ILE A 671 -34.47 1.83 -2.76
C ILE A 671 -34.46 3.09 -3.62
N SER A 672 -33.36 3.23 -4.37
CA SER A 672 -33.16 4.24 -5.39
C SER A 672 -34.52 4.57 -6.01
N GLY A 673 -34.99 5.82 -5.83
CA GLY A 673 -36.21 6.26 -6.48
C GLY A 673 -36.05 6.00 -7.97
N GLU A 674 -36.81 5.04 -8.50
CA GLU A 674 -36.88 4.81 -9.93
C GLU A 674 -37.24 6.13 -10.61
N HIS A 675 -36.54 6.42 -11.71
CA HIS A 675 -36.55 7.68 -12.41
C HIS A 675 -37.98 8.21 -12.65
N LEU A 676 -38.22 9.45 -12.18
CA LEU A 676 -39.52 10.11 -12.11
C LEU A 676 -40.23 10.31 -13.48
N PHE A 677 -39.58 10.03 -14.62
CA PHE A 677 -40.09 10.48 -15.92
C PHE A 677 -40.27 9.42 -17.02
N TRP A 678 -39.93 8.13 -16.83
CA TRP A 678 -40.01 7.16 -17.94
C TRP A 678 -40.32 5.72 -17.52
N ASN A 679 -41.59 5.41 -17.25
CA ASN A 679 -42.11 4.04 -17.35
C ASN A 679 -43.60 4.04 -17.73
N ARG A 680 -43.91 3.73 -19.01
CA ARG A 680 -45.27 3.71 -19.58
C ARG A 680 -45.78 2.30 -19.92
N SER A 681 -45.23 1.22 -19.34
CA SER A 681 -45.76 -0.13 -19.63
C SER A 681 -47.18 -0.32 -19.06
N HIS A 682 -48.00 -1.13 -19.74
CA HIS A 682 -49.37 -1.41 -19.31
C HIS A 682 -49.41 -2.00 -17.88
N ASN A 683 -48.45 -2.84 -17.52
CA ASN A 683 -48.30 -3.41 -16.17
C ASN A 683 -48.04 -2.34 -15.09
N ALA A 684 -47.24 -1.31 -15.40
CA ALA A 684 -46.99 -0.22 -14.46
C ALA A 684 -48.26 0.63 -14.22
N ARG A 685 -49.06 0.85 -15.28
CA ARG A 685 -50.34 1.56 -15.18
C ARG A 685 -51.38 0.77 -14.38
N MET A 686 -51.48 -0.55 -14.59
CA MET A 686 -52.36 -1.45 -13.84
C MET A 686 -52.03 -1.44 -12.34
N ARG A 687 -50.75 -1.62 -11.96
CA ARG A 687 -50.32 -1.58 -10.55
C ARG A 687 -50.56 -0.22 -9.88
N LYS A 688 -50.39 0.87 -10.63
CA LYS A 688 -50.66 2.23 -10.15
C LYS A 688 -52.16 2.47 -9.94
N TYR A 689 -53.01 1.99 -10.85
CA TYR A 689 -54.47 2.08 -10.68
C TYR A 689 -54.93 1.27 -9.47
N TYR A 690 -54.47 0.02 -9.35
CA TYR A 690 -54.75 -0.85 -8.20
C TYR A 690 -54.41 -0.16 -6.88
N LYS A 691 -53.17 0.33 -6.74
CA LYS A 691 -52.72 1.05 -5.54
C LYS A 691 -53.57 2.29 -5.25
N LYS A 692 -53.92 3.06 -6.29
CA LYS A 692 -54.73 4.27 -6.14
C LYS A 692 -56.17 3.95 -5.71
N ARG A 693 -56.70 2.81 -6.14
CA ARG A 693 -58.04 2.35 -5.75
C ARG A 693 -58.07 1.91 -4.29
N VAL A 694 -57.13 1.05 -3.88
CA VAL A 694 -57.00 0.60 -2.49
C VAL A 694 -56.86 1.79 -1.54
N LEU A 695 -55.98 2.75 -1.87
CA LEU A 695 -55.76 3.95 -1.04
C LEU A 695 -56.91 4.97 -1.05
N ARG A 696 -57.89 4.84 -1.97
CA ARG A 696 -59.03 5.75 -2.01
C ARG A 696 -60.13 5.31 -1.05
N GLU A 697 -60.32 4.01 -0.88
CA GLU A 697 -61.34 3.44 0.01
C GLU A 697 -60.82 3.24 1.43
N TRP A 698 -59.50 3.19 1.60
CA TRP A 698 -58.86 3.17 2.92
C TRP A 698 -58.68 4.58 3.47
N ALA A 699 -59.16 4.82 4.70
CA ALA A 699 -59.01 6.11 5.39
C ALA A 699 -57.58 6.36 5.91
N GLU A 700 -56.84 5.29 6.24
CA GLU A 700 -55.44 5.31 6.67
C GLU A 700 -54.57 4.44 5.76
N THR A 701 -53.24 4.64 5.75
CA THR A 701 -52.35 3.80 4.94
C THR A 701 -52.38 2.36 5.45
N PRO A 702 -52.68 1.36 4.59
CA PRO A 702 -52.81 -0.02 5.02
C PRO A 702 -51.50 -0.56 5.62
N PRO A 703 -51.58 -1.47 6.62
CA PRO A 703 -50.41 -2.11 7.21
C PRO A 703 -49.57 -2.85 6.15
N PHE A 704 -48.25 -2.72 6.25
CA PHE A 704 -47.32 -3.24 5.22
C PHE A 704 -47.37 -4.77 5.05
N TRP A 705 -47.81 -5.50 6.08
CA TRP A 705 -47.90 -6.97 6.07
C TRP A 705 -49.21 -7.53 5.49
N TYR A 706 -50.16 -6.67 5.08
CA TYR A 706 -51.39 -7.15 4.45
C TYR A 706 -51.14 -7.67 3.04
N THR A 707 -51.68 -8.86 2.77
CA THR A 707 -51.66 -9.45 1.43
C THR A 707 -52.65 -8.75 0.50
N PRO A 708 -52.44 -8.77 -0.84
CA PRO A 708 -53.38 -8.17 -1.79
C PRO A 708 -54.82 -8.67 -1.61
N CYS A 709 -55.02 -9.95 -1.29
CA CYS A 709 -56.35 -10.52 -1.04
C CYS A 709 -57.01 -9.92 0.21
N GLN A 710 -56.25 -9.75 1.30
CA GLN A 710 -56.72 -9.11 2.54
C GLN A 710 -57.01 -7.62 2.36
N LEU A 711 -56.23 -6.92 1.51
CA LEU A 711 -56.49 -5.51 1.17
C LEU A 711 -57.80 -5.35 0.39
N GLU A 712 -58.18 -6.36 -0.39
CA GLU A 712 -59.37 -6.35 -1.24
C GLU A 712 -60.65 -6.79 -0.52
N GLU A 713 -60.54 -7.50 0.61
CA GLU A 713 -61.70 -7.89 1.42
C GLU A 713 -62.43 -6.70 2.05
N GLU A 714 -61.70 -5.63 2.35
CA GLU A 714 -62.24 -4.38 2.90
C GLU A 714 -62.74 -3.39 1.81
N LEU A 715 -62.60 -3.73 0.52
CA LEU A 715 -63.09 -2.89 -0.57
C LEU A 715 -64.60 -3.08 -0.79
N THR A 716 -65.28 -1.99 -1.14
CA THR A 716 -66.72 -1.95 -1.46
C THR A 716 -67.00 -2.48 -2.88
N MET A 717 -66.66 -3.74 -3.15
CA MET A 717 -66.81 -4.38 -4.45
C MET A 717 -67.52 -5.74 -4.35
N GLY A 718 -68.28 -6.10 -5.39
CA GLY A 718 -68.93 -7.42 -5.48
C GLY A 718 -67.91 -8.56 -5.59
N GLU A 719 -68.26 -9.77 -5.14
CA GLU A 719 -67.31 -10.89 -5.05
C GLU A 719 -66.72 -11.30 -6.42
N GLU A 720 -67.50 -11.24 -7.49
CA GLU A 720 -67.02 -11.51 -8.85
C GLU A 720 -66.09 -10.41 -9.40
N GLU A 721 -66.40 -9.14 -9.09
CA GLU A 721 -65.56 -8.01 -9.49
C GLU A 721 -64.23 -8.01 -8.76
N ARG A 722 -64.24 -8.37 -7.47
CA ARG A 722 -63.04 -8.54 -6.65
C ARG A 722 -62.12 -9.62 -7.20
N LYS A 723 -62.65 -10.79 -7.58
CA LYS A 723 -61.84 -11.87 -8.20
C LYS A 723 -61.19 -11.42 -9.51
N LYS A 724 -61.90 -10.66 -10.34
CA LYS A 724 -61.35 -10.09 -11.59
C LYS A 724 -60.28 -9.02 -11.32
N PHE A 725 -60.52 -8.13 -10.36
CA PHE A 725 -59.58 -7.09 -9.96
C PHE A 725 -58.27 -7.68 -9.40
N HIS A 726 -58.38 -8.72 -8.56
CA HIS A 726 -57.25 -9.48 -8.04
C HIS A 726 -56.43 -10.12 -9.16
N GLY A 727 -57.08 -10.87 -10.06
CA GLY A 727 -56.41 -11.60 -11.13
C GLY A 727 -55.67 -10.69 -12.11
N LEU A 728 -56.23 -9.52 -12.42
CA LEU A 728 -55.59 -8.51 -13.28
C LEU A 728 -54.37 -7.88 -12.61
N TYR A 729 -54.41 -7.66 -11.28
CA TYR A 729 -53.26 -7.15 -10.53
C TYR A 729 -52.15 -8.20 -10.37
N GLU A 730 -52.50 -9.45 -10.08
CA GLU A 730 -51.53 -10.55 -10.00
C GLU A 730 -50.84 -10.79 -11.34
N LYS A 731 -51.59 -10.80 -12.44
CA LYS A 731 -51.01 -10.89 -13.80
C LYS A 731 -50.04 -9.74 -14.08
N ALA A 732 -50.39 -8.51 -13.71
CA ALA A 732 -49.53 -7.35 -13.90
C ALA A 732 -48.26 -7.35 -13.02
N ARG A 733 -48.26 -8.10 -11.90
CA ARG A 733 -47.16 -8.11 -10.93
C ARG A 733 -46.28 -9.36 -11.00
N TYR A 734 -46.87 -10.52 -11.29
CA TYR A 734 -46.23 -11.82 -11.26
C TYR A 734 -46.34 -12.60 -12.58
N GLY A 735 -47.14 -12.11 -13.53
CA GLY A 735 -47.29 -12.72 -14.86
C GLY A 735 -46.02 -12.63 -15.71
N LYS A 736 -45.75 -13.68 -16.49
CA LYS A 736 -44.61 -13.74 -17.42
C LYS A 736 -44.83 -12.94 -18.71
N SER A 737 -46.07 -12.57 -19.04
CA SER A 737 -46.46 -11.79 -20.22
C SER A 737 -46.98 -10.40 -19.83
N GLU A 738 -46.77 -9.39 -20.69
CA GLU A 738 -47.33 -8.05 -20.47
C GLU A 738 -48.86 -8.03 -20.62
N CYS A 739 -49.55 -7.27 -19.77
CA CYS A 739 -50.99 -7.07 -19.85
C CYS A 739 -51.37 -6.34 -21.12
N SER A 740 -52.45 -6.78 -21.76
CA SER A 740 -52.95 -6.17 -23.00
C SER A 740 -53.65 -4.84 -22.73
N ARG A 741 -53.85 -4.04 -23.79
CA ARG A 741 -54.62 -2.79 -23.69
C ARG A 741 -56.09 -3.05 -23.31
N GLU A 742 -56.67 -4.15 -23.80
CA GLU A 742 -58.04 -4.55 -23.50
C GLU A 742 -58.22 -4.89 -22.01
N GLU A 743 -57.27 -5.61 -21.41
CA GLU A 743 -57.26 -5.91 -19.97
C GLU A 743 -57.15 -4.66 -19.08
N MET A 744 -56.45 -3.63 -19.56
CA MET A 744 -56.42 -2.32 -18.89
C MET A 744 -57.75 -1.58 -19.01
N GLU A 745 -58.42 -1.67 -20.16
CA GLU A 745 -59.76 -1.09 -20.34
C GLU A 745 -60.82 -1.83 -19.51
N GLU A 746 -60.67 -3.14 -19.30
CA GLU A 746 -61.48 -3.92 -18.36
C GLU A 746 -61.27 -3.50 -16.90
N LEU A 747 -60.02 -3.33 -16.46
CA LEU A 747 -59.72 -2.86 -15.11
C LEU A 747 -60.28 -1.46 -14.82
N LEU A 748 -60.36 -0.59 -15.84
CA LEU A 748 -60.95 0.75 -15.72
C LEU A 748 -62.49 0.73 -15.65
N LYS A 749 -63.14 -0.34 -16.10
CA LYS A 749 -64.60 -0.51 -16.04
C LYS A 749 -65.08 -1.01 -14.67
N ILE A 750 -64.20 -1.61 -13.88
CA ILE A 750 -64.47 -2.00 -12.48
C ILE A 750 -64.52 -0.72 -11.64
N LYS A 751 -65.71 -0.38 -11.13
CA LYS A 751 -66.01 0.94 -10.55
C LYS A 751 -66.04 0.97 -9.05
#